data_AF-A0A8S1HWV6-F1
#
_entry.id   AF-A0A8S1HWV6-F1
#
_cell.length_a   1.000
_cell.length_b   1.000
_cell.length_c   1.000
_cell.angle_alpha   90.00
_cell.angle_beta   90.00
_cell.angle_gamma   90.00
#
_symmetry.space_group_name_H-M   'P 1'
#
loop_
_entity.id
_entity.type
_entity.pdbx_description
1 polymer ?
#
loop_
_entity_poly.entity_id
_entity_poly.type
_entity_poly.pdbx_seq_one_letter_code
_entity_poly.pdbx_strand_id
1 'polypeptide(L)'
;MAHWFHRNPIKPTEFAKFDLKGVLTTDTCSKICGELRLRREKLVGYFSNAGNDLFEVSKEFNDYLRLLAGFLVEIGSNQTTSDGGNRNSKLIPLIRFKWGHSMLVETATELSDSWFEALNIILNMAMWLLKHAAWVAGKDEVRDSEAKECLNCLRQAAGMFSYAKETSTRLSGANEVEGSDFDPKVMEAYTLQATAEAQEVIIARAIDMKHNHLLISALSANTASIFAKAEQNVSSLSEEVFGRWSRYLQLKHHFYLAYGYAFLGEAQLSEDKCGEAVRACKQGISEYEVAKDLAAKYATASGPGTRIKPEQHLFFRRIEPLLKRHLEKAERENGFIYHQKVPEECQQLETEVSYGLAKAESFSYPPPAEVWNTSVYTAFDLSKAQMPDFSKVKKSKSKLEPVKEEKIYQTEKDPNGSTRRLTCASRRCHRPRRTTTSTLFMPMFPCSLPFILTLVYVTSTINYVTACIGLGCMGIGGCLPSPCFLGLCLQTPMLSMGCPCRIGFSCLNGGCVARAAAAKTFLEQESESSIVSKTPNDHFQTCCELLDVPVACRGMCSYEGYTSSTIQNALSSQDQCQISDVAKVTFCAARGADHTTCCTHLQIKPQCQLFCDQRPGNKSTLSLEHIECMPLFEDIKGCFLEHALTEYYEENDAMKTKDTTAMLRY
;
A
#
# COMPACT_ATOMS: atom_id res chain seq x y z
N MET A 1 7.46 0.20 -4.79
CA MET A 1 6.50 0.07 -3.68
C MET A 1 6.27 -1.40 -3.34
N ALA A 2 5.95 -1.73 -2.08
CA ALA A 2 5.50 -3.08 -1.68
C ALA A 2 4.49 -2.91 -0.54
N HIS A 3 3.25 -3.38 -0.73
CA HIS A 3 2.20 -3.25 0.28
C HIS A 3 1.71 -4.64 0.71
N TRP A 4 1.16 -4.69 1.92
CA TRP A 4 0.46 -5.86 2.44
C TRP A 4 -0.93 -5.43 2.88
N PHE A 5 -1.95 -6.11 2.36
CA PHE A 5 -3.33 -5.86 2.72
C PHE A 5 -4.02 -7.14 3.20
N HIS A 6 -4.71 -7.05 4.33
CA HIS A 6 -5.53 -8.14 4.87
C HIS A 6 -6.83 -8.28 4.06
N ARG A 7 -7.26 -9.52 3.82
CA ARG A 7 -8.48 -9.82 3.06
C ARG A 7 -9.34 -10.86 3.77
N ASN A 8 -10.58 -10.49 4.05
CA ASN A 8 -11.65 -11.39 4.46
C ASN A 8 -12.14 -12.24 3.27
N PRO A 9 -12.79 -13.40 3.51
CA PRO A 9 -13.30 -14.27 2.45
C PRO A 9 -14.32 -13.64 1.51
N ILE A 10 -14.35 -14.11 0.26
CA ILE A 10 -15.46 -13.88 -0.69
C ILE A 10 -16.75 -14.52 -0.15
N LYS A 11 -17.88 -13.83 -0.34
CA LYS A 11 -19.21 -14.29 0.11
C LYS A 11 -19.67 -15.47 -0.75
N PRO A 12 -20.01 -16.63 -0.17
CA PRO A 12 -20.61 -17.74 -0.91
C PRO A 12 -22.10 -17.46 -1.20
N THR A 13 -22.64 -18.09 -2.24
CA THR A 13 -24.06 -17.96 -2.60
C THR A 13 -24.64 -19.28 -3.11
N GLU A 14 -25.95 -19.45 -2.98
CA GLU A 14 -26.68 -20.55 -3.61
C GLU A 14 -26.80 -20.34 -5.13
N PHE A 15 -26.93 -21.43 -5.89
CA PHE A 15 -27.18 -21.38 -7.32
C PHE A 15 -28.60 -20.85 -7.64
N ALA A 16 -28.70 -19.64 -8.17
CA ALA A 16 -29.96 -19.04 -8.60
C ALA A 16 -30.35 -19.56 -10.00
N LYS A 17 -31.51 -20.22 -10.11
CA LYS A 17 -31.96 -20.87 -11.35
C LYS A 17 -32.56 -19.91 -12.38
N PHE A 18 -33.12 -18.77 -11.95
CA PHE A 18 -33.94 -17.86 -12.77
C PHE A 18 -35.11 -18.53 -13.54
N ASP A 19 -35.50 -19.76 -13.17
CA ASP A 19 -36.66 -20.45 -13.74
C ASP A 19 -37.97 -19.93 -13.10
N LEU A 20 -38.62 -19.00 -13.79
CA LEU A 20 -39.90 -18.41 -13.38
C LEU A 20 -41.12 -19.11 -14.01
N LYS A 21 -40.91 -20.22 -14.74
CA LYS A 21 -41.98 -21.06 -15.33
C LYS A 21 -43.07 -20.25 -16.03
N GLY A 22 -44.33 -20.36 -15.59
CA GLY A 22 -45.50 -19.74 -16.21
C GLY A 22 -45.54 -18.21 -16.19
N VAL A 23 -44.63 -17.55 -15.45
CA VAL A 23 -44.45 -16.08 -15.50
C VAL A 23 -43.80 -15.64 -16.82
N LEU A 24 -43.02 -16.53 -17.46
CA LEU A 24 -42.32 -16.26 -18.71
C LEU A 24 -43.25 -16.52 -19.90
N THR A 25 -43.96 -15.48 -20.38
CA THR A 25 -44.94 -15.65 -21.47
C THR A 25 -44.35 -15.58 -22.88
N THR A 26 -43.10 -15.16 -23.03
CA THR A 26 -42.41 -15.04 -24.34
C THR A 26 -41.01 -15.62 -24.30
N ASP A 27 -40.50 -16.02 -25.46
CA ASP A 27 -39.11 -16.47 -25.64
C ASP A 27 -38.09 -15.43 -25.18
N THR A 28 -38.40 -14.13 -25.29
CA THR A 28 -37.52 -13.05 -24.83
C THR A 28 -37.39 -13.02 -23.31
N CYS A 29 -38.50 -13.20 -22.57
CA CYS A 29 -38.46 -13.35 -21.11
C CYS A 29 -37.59 -14.55 -20.71
N SER A 30 -37.77 -15.69 -21.39
CA SER A 30 -36.98 -16.92 -21.17
C SER A 30 -35.50 -16.74 -21.47
N LYS A 31 -35.15 -16.01 -22.55
CA LYS A 31 -33.76 -15.67 -22.90
C LYS A 31 -33.11 -14.77 -21.85
N ILE A 32 -33.79 -13.72 -21.37
CA ILE A 32 -33.29 -12.84 -20.30
C ILE A 32 -32.98 -13.65 -19.04
N CYS A 33 -33.90 -14.50 -18.58
CA CYS A 33 -33.68 -15.35 -17.41
C CYS A 33 -32.56 -16.38 -17.62
N GLY A 34 -32.43 -16.94 -18.83
CA GLY A 34 -31.33 -17.82 -19.19
C GLY A 34 -29.97 -17.12 -19.17
N GLU A 35 -29.89 -15.90 -19.70
CA GLU A 35 -28.68 -15.09 -19.72
C GLU A 35 -28.29 -14.59 -18.33
N LEU A 36 -29.26 -14.15 -17.50
CA LEU A 36 -29.06 -13.83 -16.08
C LEU A 36 -28.39 -14.99 -15.33
N ARG A 37 -28.90 -16.21 -15.51
CA ARG A 37 -28.32 -17.42 -14.89
C ARG A 37 -26.86 -17.63 -15.33
N LEU A 38 -26.60 -17.61 -16.63
CA LEU A 38 -25.27 -17.88 -17.18
C LEU A 38 -24.25 -16.81 -16.79
N ARG A 39 -24.62 -15.52 -16.85
CA ARG A 39 -23.75 -14.41 -16.44
C ARG A 39 -23.48 -14.41 -14.94
N ARG A 40 -24.48 -14.68 -14.10
CA ARG A 40 -24.28 -14.83 -12.66
C ARG A 40 -23.32 -15.96 -12.32
N GLU A 41 -23.48 -17.11 -12.97
CA GLU A 41 -22.61 -18.28 -12.77
C GLU A 41 -21.16 -17.96 -13.17
N LYS A 42 -20.96 -17.30 -14.33
CA LYS A 42 -19.65 -16.83 -14.80
C LYS A 42 -19.02 -15.80 -13.84
N LEU A 43 -19.78 -14.79 -13.43
CA LEU A 43 -19.33 -13.70 -12.55
C LEU A 43 -18.93 -14.21 -11.15
N VAL A 44 -19.76 -15.07 -10.54
CA VAL A 44 -19.44 -15.69 -9.25
C VAL A 44 -18.22 -16.61 -9.38
N GLY A 45 -18.01 -17.24 -10.54
CA GLY A 45 -16.79 -17.98 -10.86
C GLY A 45 -15.53 -17.10 -10.83
N TYR A 46 -15.56 -15.93 -11.49
CA TYR A 46 -14.43 -14.99 -11.50
C TYR A 46 -14.00 -14.53 -10.09
N PHE A 47 -14.95 -14.37 -9.16
CA PHE A 47 -14.62 -13.91 -7.80
C PHE A 47 -13.70 -14.87 -7.03
N SER A 48 -13.57 -16.15 -7.44
CA SER A 48 -12.67 -17.11 -6.81
C SER A 48 -11.16 -16.85 -7.07
N ASN A 49 -10.81 -16.07 -8.10
CA ASN A 49 -9.41 -15.78 -8.44
C ASN A 49 -9.20 -14.26 -8.60
N ALA A 50 -8.29 -13.72 -7.78
CA ALA A 50 -7.93 -12.30 -7.75
C ALA A 50 -7.02 -11.86 -8.90
N GLY A 51 -6.36 -12.79 -9.60
CA GLY A 51 -5.52 -12.53 -10.77
C GLY A 51 -6.26 -12.57 -12.10
N ASN A 52 -7.60 -12.67 -12.09
CA ASN A 52 -8.42 -12.48 -13.30
C ASN A 52 -8.29 -11.04 -13.82
N ASP A 53 -8.48 -10.87 -15.13
CA ASP A 53 -8.38 -9.56 -15.79
C ASP A 53 -9.47 -8.59 -15.31
N LEU A 54 -9.05 -7.39 -14.89
CA LEU A 54 -9.93 -6.37 -14.33
C LEU A 54 -11.01 -5.91 -15.31
N PHE A 55 -10.69 -5.82 -16.60
CA PHE A 55 -11.63 -5.38 -17.62
C PHE A 55 -12.68 -6.46 -17.91
N GLU A 56 -12.29 -7.73 -18.03
CA GLU A 56 -13.23 -8.85 -18.20
C GLU A 56 -14.23 -8.96 -17.03
N VAL A 57 -13.73 -8.93 -15.79
CA VAL A 57 -14.57 -9.04 -14.59
C VAL A 57 -15.50 -7.84 -14.46
N SER A 58 -14.99 -6.62 -14.68
CA SER A 58 -15.80 -5.39 -14.64
C SER A 58 -16.88 -5.37 -15.72
N LYS A 59 -16.59 -5.89 -16.92
CA LYS A 59 -17.55 -6.01 -18.01
C LYS A 59 -18.69 -6.96 -17.66
N GLU A 60 -18.38 -8.18 -17.21
CA GLU A 60 -19.42 -9.17 -16.87
C GLU A 60 -20.22 -8.76 -15.62
N PHE A 61 -19.60 -8.07 -14.67
CA PHE A 61 -20.29 -7.40 -13.57
C PHE A 61 -21.28 -6.36 -14.09
N ASN A 62 -20.86 -5.45 -14.98
CA ASN A 62 -21.72 -4.43 -15.55
C ASN A 62 -22.87 -5.03 -16.36
N ASP A 63 -22.58 -5.95 -17.29
CA ASP A 63 -23.58 -6.64 -18.11
C ASP A 63 -24.63 -7.37 -17.26
N TYR A 64 -24.20 -8.06 -16.19
CA TYR A 64 -25.10 -8.71 -15.25
C TYR A 64 -26.01 -7.72 -14.52
N LEU A 65 -25.47 -6.62 -14.00
CA LEU A 65 -26.28 -5.59 -13.33
C LEU A 65 -27.25 -4.90 -14.30
N ARG A 66 -26.81 -4.55 -15.52
CA ARG A 66 -27.69 -3.98 -16.56
C ARG A 66 -28.84 -4.91 -16.90
N LEU A 67 -28.61 -6.22 -16.96
CA LEU A 67 -29.64 -7.21 -17.23
C LEU A 67 -30.56 -7.43 -16.02
N LEU A 68 -30.02 -7.38 -14.79
CA LEU A 68 -30.80 -7.49 -13.55
C LEU A 68 -31.64 -6.23 -13.28
N ALA A 69 -31.29 -5.07 -13.83
CA ALA A 69 -31.96 -3.80 -13.57
C ALA A 69 -33.49 -3.82 -13.80
N GLY A 70 -34.01 -4.57 -14.79
CA GLY A 70 -35.46 -4.72 -14.99
C GLY A 70 -36.18 -5.50 -13.89
N PHE A 71 -35.43 -6.22 -13.04
CA PHE A 71 -35.93 -6.80 -11.78
C PHE A 71 -35.92 -5.80 -10.61
N LEU A 72 -35.34 -4.61 -10.78
CA LEU A 72 -35.21 -3.59 -9.74
C LEU A 72 -36.10 -2.37 -10.00
N VAL A 73 -36.12 -1.86 -11.23
CA VAL A 73 -36.87 -0.66 -11.63
C VAL A 73 -37.93 -0.95 -12.69
N GLU A 74 -39.02 -0.19 -12.66
CA GLU A 74 -40.12 -0.28 -13.61
C GLU A 74 -39.73 0.25 -15.00
N ILE A 75 -39.99 -0.54 -16.05
CA ILE A 75 -39.65 -0.20 -17.44
C ILE A 75 -40.91 0.29 -18.18
N GLY A 76 -40.95 1.58 -18.52
CA GLY A 76 -42.09 2.19 -19.21
C GLY A 76 -42.02 3.71 -19.29
N SER A 77 -43.16 4.37 -19.52
CA SER A 77 -43.27 5.84 -19.62
C SER A 77 -43.41 6.56 -18.27
N ASN A 78 -43.81 5.85 -17.21
CA ASN A 78 -44.06 6.42 -15.88
C ASN A 78 -42.92 6.05 -14.91
N GLN A 79 -41.65 6.22 -15.30
CA GLN A 79 -40.53 5.72 -14.50
C GLN A 79 -40.40 6.44 -13.16
N THR A 80 -40.65 7.75 -13.12
CA THR A 80 -40.49 8.59 -11.93
C THR A 80 -41.69 8.52 -10.99
N THR A 81 -41.42 8.36 -9.69
CA THR A 81 -42.35 8.69 -8.59
C THR A 81 -42.57 10.21 -8.53
N SER A 82 -43.50 10.66 -7.68
CA SER A 82 -43.71 12.08 -7.35
C SER A 82 -42.44 12.80 -6.89
N ASP A 83 -41.48 12.03 -6.37
CA ASP A 83 -40.28 12.51 -5.70
C ASP A 83 -39.04 12.38 -6.60
N GLY A 84 -39.23 12.07 -7.90
CA GLY A 84 -38.17 11.96 -8.91
C GLY A 84 -37.37 10.65 -8.92
N GLY A 85 -37.66 9.71 -8.01
CA GLY A 85 -37.02 8.39 -7.97
C GLY A 85 -37.66 7.37 -8.92
N ASN A 86 -36.93 6.34 -9.35
CA ASN A 86 -37.51 5.28 -10.19
C ASN A 86 -38.48 4.39 -9.38
N ARG A 87 -39.63 4.07 -9.97
CA ARG A 87 -40.61 3.13 -9.40
C ARG A 87 -40.03 1.72 -9.32
N ASN A 88 -40.37 1.00 -8.26
CA ASN A 88 -39.94 -0.37 -8.02
C ASN A 88 -40.52 -1.35 -9.06
N SER A 89 -39.69 -2.25 -9.57
CA SER A 89 -40.11 -3.32 -10.49
C SER A 89 -41.09 -4.29 -9.81
N LYS A 90 -42.13 -4.70 -10.54
CA LYS A 90 -43.04 -5.79 -10.13
C LYS A 90 -42.31 -7.13 -9.94
N LEU A 91 -41.12 -7.29 -10.53
CA LEU A 91 -40.36 -8.54 -10.54
C LEU A 91 -39.46 -8.72 -9.31
N ILE A 92 -39.25 -7.66 -8.50
CA ILE A 92 -38.41 -7.68 -7.29
C ILE A 92 -38.55 -8.97 -6.47
N PRO A 93 -39.76 -9.41 -6.06
CA PRO A 93 -39.92 -10.50 -5.10
C PRO A 93 -39.93 -11.90 -5.72
N LEU A 94 -39.78 -12.05 -7.04
CA LEU A 94 -40.01 -13.33 -7.73
C LEU A 94 -38.95 -14.42 -7.45
N ILE A 95 -37.76 -14.04 -6.99
CA ILE A 95 -36.63 -14.96 -6.81
C ILE A 95 -36.12 -14.86 -5.38
N ARG A 96 -36.09 -16.01 -4.68
CA ARG A 96 -35.37 -16.16 -3.41
C ARG A 96 -33.88 -16.32 -3.69
N PHE A 97 -33.08 -15.43 -3.11
CA PHE A 97 -31.63 -15.54 -3.11
C PHE A 97 -31.12 -15.89 -1.70
N LYS A 98 -29.97 -16.56 -1.64
CA LYS A 98 -29.33 -16.97 -0.39
C LYS A 98 -27.83 -16.69 -0.47
N TRP A 99 -27.31 -16.01 0.55
CA TRP A 99 -25.95 -15.51 0.60
C TRP A 99 -25.31 -15.77 1.96
N GLY A 100 -24.04 -16.16 1.98
CA GLY A 100 -23.21 -16.18 3.18
C GLY A 100 -22.55 -14.83 3.41
N HIS A 101 -21.80 -14.74 4.51
CA HIS A 101 -21.10 -13.54 4.92
C HIS A 101 -19.58 -13.69 4.90
N SER A 102 -18.87 -12.58 4.68
CA SER A 102 -17.40 -12.57 4.71
C SER A 102 -16.86 -12.93 6.10
N MET A 103 -17.48 -12.39 7.15
CA MET A 103 -17.07 -12.60 8.54
C MET A 103 -17.78 -13.77 9.22
N LEU A 104 -19.10 -13.89 9.03
CA LEU A 104 -19.91 -14.94 9.65
C LEU A 104 -19.94 -16.22 8.80
N VAL A 105 -18.80 -16.92 8.70
CA VAL A 105 -18.58 -18.08 7.80
C VAL A 105 -19.68 -19.16 7.92
N GLU A 106 -20.20 -19.42 9.12
CA GLU A 106 -21.25 -20.42 9.33
C GLU A 106 -22.69 -19.93 9.07
N THR A 107 -22.88 -18.62 8.88
CA THR A 107 -24.20 -17.99 8.76
C THR A 107 -24.48 -17.62 7.30
N ALA A 108 -25.65 -18.03 6.82
CA ALA A 108 -26.23 -17.53 5.58
C ALA A 108 -27.55 -16.80 5.87
N THR A 109 -27.88 -15.84 5.03
CA THR A 109 -29.16 -15.12 5.02
C THR A 109 -29.89 -15.35 3.69
N GLU A 110 -31.22 -15.35 3.73
CA GLU A 110 -32.08 -15.50 2.57
C GLU A 110 -33.21 -14.48 2.55
N LEU A 111 -33.54 -13.99 1.36
CA LEU A 111 -34.60 -13.03 1.08
C LEU A 111 -35.11 -13.22 -0.36
N SER A 112 -36.41 -12.99 -0.58
CA SER A 112 -37.03 -12.93 -1.90
C SER A 112 -37.14 -11.48 -2.35
N ASP A 113 -36.00 -10.90 -2.71
CA ASP A 113 -35.87 -9.52 -3.17
C ASP A 113 -34.67 -9.42 -4.11
N SER A 114 -34.89 -8.89 -5.32
CA SER A 114 -33.84 -8.73 -6.33
C SER A 114 -32.81 -7.65 -5.98
N TRP A 115 -33.15 -6.67 -5.12
CA TRP A 115 -32.18 -5.74 -4.55
C TRP A 115 -31.23 -6.42 -3.55
N PHE A 116 -31.68 -7.46 -2.85
CA PHE A 116 -30.79 -8.25 -1.98
C PHE A 116 -29.73 -9.00 -2.80
N GLU A 117 -30.10 -9.56 -3.96
CA GLU A 117 -29.12 -10.11 -4.91
C GLU A 117 -28.18 -9.02 -5.44
N ALA A 118 -28.73 -7.91 -5.94
CA ALA A 118 -27.94 -6.82 -6.52
C ALA A 118 -26.90 -6.28 -5.53
N LEU A 119 -27.29 -6.03 -4.27
CA LEU A 119 -26.37 -5.54 -3.24
C LEU A 119 -25.35 -6.58 -2.81
N ASN A 120 -25.72 -7.87 -2.68
CA ASN A 120 -24.74 -8.91 -2.36
C ASN A 120 -23.69 -9.07 -3.48
N ILE A 121 -24.07 -8.94 -4.76
CA ILE A 121 -23.15 -8.98 -5.91
C ILE A 121 -22.24 -7.75 -5.92
N ILE A 122 -22.76 -6.55 -5.62
CA ILE A 122 -21.95 -5.33 -5.48
C ILE A 122 -20.93 -5.47 -4.33
N LEU A 123 -21.36 -5.96 -3.16
CA LEU A 123 -20.46 -6.24 -2.04
C LEU A 123 -19.38 -7.26 -2.41
N ASN A 124 -19.71 -8.32 -3.16
CA ASN A 124 -18.73 -9.32 -3.58
C ASN A 124 -17.75 -8.77 -4.63
N MET A 125 -18.21 -7.92 -5.55
CA MET A 125 -17.34 -7.19 -6.50
C MET A 125 -16.39 -6.26 -5.75
N ALA A 126 -16.87 -5.52 -4.74
CA ALA A 126 -16.02 -4.67 -3.90
C ALA A 126 -14.96 -5.49 -3.15
N MET A 127 -15.33 -6.64 -2.57
CA MET A 127 -14.38 -7.57 -1.94
C MET A 127 -13.39 -8.17 -2.93
N TRP A 128 -13.80 -8.45 -4.17
CA TRP A 128 -12.91 -8.90 -5.25
C TRP A 128 -11.95 -7.80 -5.69
N LEU A 129 -12.40 -6.55 -5.86
CA LEU A 129 -11.54 -5.40 -6.16
C LEU A 129 -10.48 -5.17 -5.08
N LEU A 130 -10.84 -5.30 -3.80
CA LEU A 130 -9.86 -5.29 -2.70
C LEU A 130 -8.82 -6.41 -2.89
N LYS A 131 -9.25 -7.64 -3.20
CA LYS A 131 -8.34 -8.79 -3.41
C LYS A 131 -7.47 -8.63 -4.64
N HIS A 132 -8.00 -8.09 -5.73
CA HIS A 132 -7.26 -7.76 -6.95
C HIS A 132 -6.17 -6.73 -6.64
N ALA A 133 -6.50 -5.63 -5.96
CA ALA A 133 -5.51 -4.66 -5.50
C ALA A 133 -4.40 -5.30 -4.63
N ALA A 134 -4.75 -6.24 -3.74
CA ALA A 134 -3.77 -6.99 -2.93
C ALA A 134 -2.92 -8.00 -3.72
N TRP A 135 -3.43 -8.51 -4.85
CA TRP A 135 -2.69 -9.33 -5.79
C TRP A 135 -1.73 -8.50 -6.63
N VAL A 136 -2.20 -7.36 -7.16
CA VAL A 136 -1.37 -6.39 -7.91
C VAL A 136 -0.24 -5.85 -7.04
N ALA A 137 -0.53 -5.40 -5.82
CA ALA A 137 0.47 -4.88 -4.88
C ALA A 137 1.41 -5.96 -4.29
N GLY A 138 1.10 -7.25 -4.50
CA GLY A 138 1.89 -8.39 -4.05
C GLY A 138 2.92 -8.91 -5.07
N LYS A 139 2.99 -8.32 -6.27
CA LYS A 139 3.95 -8.66 -7.34
C LYS A 139 5.40 -8.33 -6.92
N ASP A 140 6.38 -9.10 -7.45
CA ASP A 140 7.82 -8.89 -7.18
C ASP A 140 8.27 -7.45 -7.56
N GLU A 141 7.75 -6.92 -8.67
CA GLU A 141 7.89 -5.52 -9.08
C GLU A 141 6.51 -4.97 -9.43
N VAL A 142 6.17 -3.77 -8.92
CA VAL A 142 4.91 -3.07 -9.19
C VAL A 142 5.23 -1.82 -10.00
N ARG A 143 4.77 -1.77 -11.25
CA ARG A 143 4.95 -0.62 -12.16
C ARG A 143 3.99 0.51 -11.82
N ASP A 144 4.27 1.73 -12.29
CA ASP A 144 3.41 2.90 -12.10
C ASP A 144 1.95 2.66 -12.55
N SER A 145 1.73 1.96 -13.66
CA SER A 145 0.40 1.58 -14.15
C SER A 145 -0.32 0.61 -13.21
N GLU A 146 0.41 -0.31 -12.58
CA GLU A 146 -0.12 -1.32 -11.66
C GLU A 146 -0.40 -0.71 -10.28
N ALA A 147 0.42 0.25 -9.83
CA ALA A 147 0.12 1.05 -8.65
C ALA A 147 -1.17 1.87 -8.83
N LYS A 148 -1.38 2.44 -10.02
CA LYS A 148 -2.61 3.16 -10.38
C LYS A 148 -3.83 2.24 -10.47
N GLU A 149 -3.68 1.04 -11.02
CA GLU A 149 -4.70 -0.01 -11.02
C GLU A 149 -5.10 -0.38 -9.58
N CYS A 150 -4.12 -0.66 -8.73
CA CYS A 150 -4.31 -0.92 -7.30
C CYS A 150 -5.08 0.23 -6.60
N LEU A 151 -4.65 1.48 -6.81
CA LEU A 151 -5.30 2.67 -6.25
C LEU A 151 -6.77 2.78 -6.69
N ASN A 152 -7.05 2.60 -7.98
CA ASN A 152 -8.41 2.69 -8.52
C ASN A 152 -9.32 1.59 -7.98
N CYS A 153 -8.85 0.33 -7.93
CA CYS A 153 -9.63 -0.78 -7.37
C CYS A 153 -10.02 -0.54 -5.90
N LEU A 154 -9.12 0.01 -5.10
CA LEU A 154 -9.39 0.33 -3.69
C LEU A 154 -10.45 1.45 -3.55
N ARG A 155 -10.36 2.51 -4.37
CA ARG A 155 -11.32 3.62 -4.38
C ARG A 155 -12.71 3.22 -4.88
N GLN A 156 -12.77 2.36 -5.90
CA GLN A 156 -14.01 1.78 -6.40
C GLN A 156 -14.67 0.85 -5.38
N ALA A 157 -13.88 0.02 -4.70
CA ALA A 157 -14.39 -0.81 -3.60
C ALA A 157 -14.99 0.05 -2.48
N ALA A 158 -14.30 1.10 -2.03
CA ALA A 158 -14.81 2.04 -1.02
C ALA A 158 -16.17 2.65 -1.44
N GLY A 159 -16.29 3.05 -2.70
CA GLY A 159 -17.53 3.58 -3.27
C GLY A 159 -18.68 2.57 -3.31
N MET A 160 -18.39 1.33 -3.71
CA MET A 160 -19.37 0.24 -3.72
C MET A 160 -19.85 -0.11 -2.31
N PHE A 161 -18.98 -0.09 -1.29
CA PHE A 161 -19.38 -0.29 0.10
C PHE A 161 -20.25 0.86 0.63
N SER A 162 -19.91 2.12 0.34
CA SER A 162 -20.75 3.29 0.70
C SER A 162 -22.12 3.21 0.04
N TYR A 163 -22.16 2.95 -1.27
CA TYR A 163 -23.42 2.76 -2.01
C TYR A 163 -24.26 1.63 -1.39
N ALA A 164 -23.66 0.48 -1.09
CA ALA A 164 -24.37 -0.64 -0.49
C ALA A 164 -24.93 -0.31 0.89
N LYS A 165 -24.20 0.47 1.70
CA LYS A 165 -24.63 0.94 3.04
C LYS A 165 -25.82 1.88 2.99
N GLU A 166 -25.81 2.84 2.08
CA GLU A 166 -26.95 3.76 1.87
C GLU A 166 -28.17 3.01 1.32
N THR A 167 -27.91 2.09 0.39
CA THR A 167 -28.93 1.38 -0.40
C THR A 167 -29.56 0.19 0.34
N SER A 168 -28.87 -0.39 1.34
CA SER A 168 -29.39 -1.50 2.15
C SER A 168 -30.56 -1.10 3.05
N THR A 169 -30.73 0.20 3.33
CA THR A 169 -31.85 0.76 4.12
C THR A 169 -33.23 0.37 3.59
N ARG A 170 -33.34 0.08 2.28
CA ARG A 170 -34.58 -0.39 1.66
C ARG A 170 -34.91 -1.86 1.94
N LEU A 171 -33.94 -2.66 2.40
CA LEU A 171 -34.09 -4.09 2.63
C LEU A 171 -34.55 -4.36 4.06
N SER A 172 -35.83 -4.74 4.21
CA SER A 172 -36.43 -5.11 5.49
C SER A 172 -35.59 -6.17 6.22
N GLY A 173 -35.05 -5.81 7.38
CA GLY A 173 -34.29 -6.70 8.26
C GLY A 173 -32.82 -6.93 7.88
N ALA A 174 -32.26 -6.23 6.88
CA ALA A 174 -30.85 -6.41 6.49
C ALA A 174 -29.86 -6.17 7.65
N ASN A 175 -30.18 -5.21 8.52
CA ASN A 175 -29.34 -4.83 9.66
C ASN A 175 -29.70 -5.57 10.96
N GLU A 176 -30.61 -6.57 10.94
CA GLU A 176 -30.98 -7.36 12.13
C GLU A 176 -29.90 -8.39 12.53
N VAL A 177 -28.90 -8.65 11.67
CA VAL A 177 -27.82 -9.60 11.93
C VAL A 177 -26.52 -8.83 12.19
N GLU A 178 -26.21 -8.62 13.46
CA GLU A 178 -24.94 -8.05 13.91
C GLU A 178 -23.74 -8.82 13.32
N GLY A 179 -22.74 -8.08 12.83
CA GLY A 179 -21.55 -8.62 12.18
C GLY A 179 -21.78 -9.22 10.78
N SER A 180 -22.99 -9.14 10.21
CA SER A 180 -23.21 -9.48 8.80
C SER A 180 -22.63 -8.41 7.87
N ASP A 181 -22.47 -8.70 6.57
CA ASP A 181 -21.97 -7.68 5.62
C ASP A 181 -22.98 -6.55 5.34
N PHE A 182 -24.21 -6.62 5.88
CA PHE A 182 -25.17 -5.52 5.89
C PHE A 182 -25.23 -4.79 7.24
N ASP A 183 -24.47 -5.21 8.24
CA ASP A 183 -24.26 -4.41 9.45
C ASP A 183 -23.58 -3.09 9.04
N PRO A 184 -24.15 -1.91 9.36
CA PRO A 184 -23.57 -0.62 9.02
C PRO A 184 -22.13 -0.44 9.51
N LYS A 185 -21.76 -1.06 10.65
CA LYS A 185 -20.39 -1.04 11.18
C LYS A 185 -19.43 -1.79 10.26
N VAL A 186 -19.86 -2.93 9.72
CA VAL A 186 -19.03 -3.78 8.83
C VAL A 186 -18.83 -3.10 7.48
N MET A 187 -19.88 -2.50 6.90
CA MET A 187 -19.75 -1.74 5.66
C MET A 187 -18.91 -0.47 5.85
N GLU A 188 -19.05 0.23 6.98
CA GLU A 188 -18.21 1.39 7.29
C GLU A 188 -16.73 0.99 7.46
N ALA A 189 -16.46 -0.10 8.18
CA ALA A 189 -15.10 -0.63 8.34
C ALA A 189 -14.45 -1.00 6.99
N TYR A 190 -15.20 -1.60 6.07
CA TYR A 190 -14.73 -1.86 4.71
C TYR A 190 -14.49 -0.58 3.90
N THR A 191 -15.40 0.40 3.95
CA THR A 191 -15.23 1.70 3.27
C THR A 191 -13.99 2.44 3.76
N LEU A 192 -13.79 2.50 5.08
CA LEU A 192 -12.64 3.16 5.71
C LEU A 192 -11.34 2.39 5.45
N GLN A 193 -11.33 1.06 5.54
CA GLN A 193 -10.15 0.26 5.17
C GLN A 193 -9.77 0.47 3.71
N ALA A 194 -10.73 0.41 2.78
CA ALA A 194 -10.49 0.60 1.36
C ALA A 194 -9.90 2.00 1.06
N THR A 195 -10.41 3.03 1.75
CA THR A 195 -9.92 4.41 1.64
C THR A 195 -8.51 4.56 2.23
N ALA A 196 -8.24 3.96 3.39
CA ALA A 196 -6.93 3.99 4.03
C ALA A 196 -5.87 3.23 3.21
N GLU A 197 -6.21 2.06 2.67
CA GLU A 197 -5.33 1.30 1.77
C GLU A 197 -5.04 2.04 0.47
N ALA A 198 -6.02 2.77 -0.09
CA ALA A 198 -5.79 3.67 -1.22
C ALA A 198 -4.80 4.79 -0.84
N GLN A 199 -4.94 5.35 0.36
CA GLN A 199 -4.04 6.38 0.88
C GLN A 199 -2.60 5.87 1.07
N GLU A 200 -2.39 4.59 1.41
CA GLU A 200 -1.06 3.98 1.46
C GLU A 200 -0.32 4.07 0.12
N VAL A 201 -1.02 3.80 -0.99
CA VAL A 201 -0.43 3.86 -2.34
C VAL A 201 -0.05 5.30 -2.69
N ILE A 202 -0.88 6.27 -2.32
CA ILE A 202 -0.57 7.70 -2.51
C ILE A 202 0.64 8.12 -1.66
N ILE A 203 0.73 7.70 -0.39
CA ILE A 203 1.89 8.00 0.47
C ILE A 203 3.18 7.41 -0.11
N ALA A 204 3.15 6.14 -0.51
CA ALA A 204 4.32 5.48 -1.07
C ALA A 204 4.78 6.20 -2.34
N ARG A 205 3.84 6.66 -3.19
CA ARG A 205 4.19 7.47 -4.35
C ARG A 205 4.64 8.90 -4.00
N ALA A 206 4.10 9.51 -2.95
CA ALA A 206 4.53 10.83 -2.49
C ALA A 206 5.99 10.80 -2.00
N ILE A 207 6.40 9.71 -1.34
CA ILE A 207 7.78 9.41 -0.96
C ILE A 207 8.65 9.17 -2.20
N ASP A 208 8.23 8.29 -3.13
CA ASP A 208 8.96 8.01 -4.37
C ASP A 208 9.14 9.28 -5.25
N MET A 209 8.25 10.27 -5.12
CA MET A 209 8.32 11.56 -5.82
C MET A 209 9.01 12.68 -5.04
N LYS A 210 9.47 12.42 -3.82
CA LYS A 210 10.14 13.37 -2.91
C LYS A 210 9.33 14.63 -2.61
N HIS A 211 8.03 14.49 -2.42
CA HIS A 211 7.22 15.62 -1.94
C HIS A 211 7.65 16.07 -0.54
N ASN A 212 7.30 17.31 -0.20
CA ASN A 212 7.57 17.94 1.09
C ASN A 212 7.31 16.99 2.29
N HIS A 213 8.27 16.88 3.21
CA HIS A 213 8.20 15.97 4.36
C HIS A 213 6.97 16.23 5.26
N LEU A 214 6.51 17.48 5.39
CA LEU A 214 5.27 17.80 6.12
C LEU A 214 4.02 17.23 5.43
N LEU A 215 3.98 17.20 4.09
CA LEU A 215 2.89 16.53 3.35
C LEU A 215 2.85 15.05 3.70
N ILE A 216 3.98 14.37 3.59
CA ILE A 216 4.10 12.93 3.82
C ILE A 216 3.74 12.60 5.27
N SER A 217 4.19 13.43 6.22
CA SER A 217 3.82 13.35 7.63
C SER A 217 2.29 13.44 7.84
N ALA A 218 1.66 14.50 7.32
CA ALA A 218 0.24 14.75 7.50
C ALA A 218 -0.65 13.72 6.79
N LEU A 219 -0.27 13.26 5.59
CA LEU A 219 -0.93 12.15 4.90
C LEU A 219 -0.85 10.86 5.72
N SER A 220 0.31 10.56 6.32
CA SER A 220 0.50 9.37 7.16
C SER A 220 -0.34 9.44 8.44
N ALA A 221 -0.37 10.61 9.10
CA ALA A 221 -1.20 10.84 10.28
C ALA A 221 -2.70 10.73 9.97
N ASN A 222 -3.14 11.26 8.82
CA ASN A 222 -4.51 11.12 8.34
C ASN A 222 -4.86 9.64 8.07
N THR A 223 -3.97 8.89 7.40
CA THR A 223 -4.11 7.44 7.16
C THR A 223 -4.26 6.65 8.46
N ALA A 224 -3.42 6.95 9.45
CA ALA A 224 -3.52 6.35 10.77
C ALA A 224 -4.88 6.64 11.43
N SER A 225 -5.40 7.87 11.29
CA SER A 225 -6.74 8.24 11.77
C SER A 225 -7.86 7.44 11.09
N ILE A 226 -7.79 7.21 9.77
CA ILE A 226 -8.77 6.40 9.04
C ILE A 226 -8.73 4.94 9.51
N PHE A 227 -7.54 4.35 9.68
CA PHE A 227 -7.41 3.00 10.23
C PHE A 227 -7.96 2.87 11.66
N ALA A 228 -7.74 3.87 12.53
CA ALA A 228 -8.34 3.89 13.86
C ALA A 228 -9.88 3.97 13.83
N LYS A 229 -10.47 4.75 12.92
CA LYS A 229 -11.93 4.83 12.73
C LYS A 229 -12.50 3.51 12.20
N ALA A 230 -11.80 2.83 11.29
CA ALA A 230 -12.17 1.49 10.84
C ALA A 230 -12.15 0.49 12.01
N GLU A 231 -11.10 0.56 12.85
CA GLU A 231 -10.94 -0.27 14.04
C GLU A 231 -12.13 -0.12 15.00
N GLN A 232 -12.52 1.11 15.33
CA GLN A 232 -13.61 1.42 16.27
C GLN A 232 -14.96 0.82 15.86
N ASN A 233 -15.21 0.69 14.55
CA ASN A 233 -16.41 0.00 14.07
C ASN A 233 -16.33 -1.50 14.37
N VAL A 234 -15.16 -2.11 14.15
CA VAL A 234 -14.89 -3.55 14.29
C VAL A 234 -14.73 -3.99 15.74
N SER A 235 -14.11 -3.19 16.62
CA SER A 235 -13.89 -3.53 18.04
C SER A 235 -15.18 -3.54 18.87
N SER A 236 -16.27 -2.99 18.34
CA SER A 236 -17.62 -3.11 18.91
C SER A 236 -18.34 -4.42 18.56
N LEU A 237 -17.69 -5.34 17.84
CA LEU A 237 -18.20 -6.65 17.41
C LEU A 237 -17.42 -7.80 18.09
N SER A 238 -17.88 -9.03 17.94
CA SER A 238 -17.27 -10.20 18.62
C SER A 238 -15.79 -10.43 18.24
N GLU A 239 -14.88 -10.35 19.22
CA GLU A 239 -13.43 -10.59 19.03
C GLU A 239 -13.13 -12.01 18.51
N GLU A 240 -13.96 -13.01 18.82
CA GLU A 240 -13.79 -14.36 18.28
C GLU A 240 -13.84 -14.38 16.73
N VAL A 241 -14.73 -13.58 16.14
CA VAL A 241 -14.92 -13.50 14.68
C VAL A 241 -14.06 -12.39 14.08
N PHE A 242 -13.99 -11.24 14.73
CA PHE A 242 -13.41 -10.01 14.18
C PHE A 242 -11.98 -9.71 14.65
N GLY A 243 -11.45 -10.47 15.62
CA GLY A 243 -10.17 -10.20 16.27
C GLY A 243 -9.01 -10.00 15.29
N ARG A 244 -8.81 -10.90 14.31
CA ARG A 244 -7.75 -10.75 13.29
C ARG A 244 -7.92 -9.49 12.44
N TRP A 245 -9.14 -9.11 12.11
CA TRP A 245 -9.40 -7.89 11.34
C TRP A 245 -9.10 -6.64 12.20
N SER A 246 -9.55 -6.59 13.46
CA SER A 246 -9.15 -5.55 14.42
C SER A 246 -7.62 -5.45 14.56
N ARG A 247 -6.89 -6.57 14.76
CA ARG A 247 -5.42 -6.54 14.86
C ARG A 247 -4.73 -6.01 13.60
N TYR A 248 -5.28 -6.25 12.41
CA TYR A 248 -4.78 -5.64 11.16
C TYR A 248 -4.94 -4.11 11.16
N LEU A 249 -6.12 -3.62 11.53
CA LEU A 249 -6.42 -2.18 11.55
C LEU A 249 -5.58 -1.46 12.63
N GLN A 250 -5.43 -2.06 13.82
CA GLN A 250 -4.54 -1.60 14.88
C GLN A 250 -3.07 -1.54 14.42
N LEU A 251 -2.57 -2.61 13.76
CA LEU A 251 -1.21 -2.66 13.22
C LEU A 251 -0.97 -1.51 12.24
N LYS A 252 -1.88 -1.35 11.27
CA LYS A 252 -1.79 -0.31 10.24
C LYS A 252 -1.86 1.10 10.83
N HIS A 253 -2.69 1.33 11.85
CA HIS A 253 -2.73 2.59 12.59
C HIS A 253 -1.35 2.98 13.14
N HIS A 254 -0.73 2.15 13.97
CA HIS A 254 0.59 2.45 14.55
C HIS A 254 1.71 2.47 13.50
N PHE A 255 1.62 1.64 12.47
CA PHE A 255 2.57 1.65 11.34
C PHE A 255 2.58 3.00 10.61
N TYR A 256 1.42 3.64 10.41
CA TYR A 256 1.33 4.96 9.79
C TYR A 256 1.59 6.13 10.75
N LEU A 257 1.38 5.97 12.06
CA LEU A 257 1.93 6.91 13.05
C LEU A 257 3.47 6.91 13.01
N ALA A 258 4.11 5.74 12.91
CA ALA A 258 5.56 5.63 12.80
C ALA A 258 6.11 6.37 11.56
N TYR A 259 5.44 6.23 10.41
CA TYR A 259 5.73 7.03 9.21
C TYR A 259 5.53 8.54 9.45
N GLY A 260 4.40 8.94 10.04
CA GLY A 260 4.11 10.34 10.33
C GLY A 260 5.21 11.02 11.15
N TYR A 261 5.59 10.41 12.27
CA TYR A 261 6.64 10.94 13.14
C TYR A 261 8.04 10.95 12.51
N ALA A 262 8.36 10.00 11.63
CA ALA A 262 9.64 9.98 10.92
C ALA A 262 9.77 11.14 9.92
N PHE A 263 8.71 11.40 9.15
CA PHE A 263 8.67 12.51 8.19
C PHE A 263 8.48 13.87 8.87
N LEU A 264 7.81 13.94 10.03
CA LEU A 264 7.85 15.13 10.88
C LEU A 264 9.28 15.43 11.35
N GLY A 265 10.04 14.41 11.72
CA GLY A 265 11.44 14.56 12.13
C GLY A 265 12.33 15.15 11.03
N GLU A 266 12.23 14.65 9.79
CA GLU A 266 12.95 15.22 8.64
C GLU A 266 12.50 16.66 8.31
N ALA A 267 11.21 16.98 8.46
CA ALA A 267 10.72 18.34 8.29
C ALA A 267 11.30 19.30 9.34
N GLN A 268 11.19 18.95 10.63
CA GLN A 268 11.75 19.75 11.73
C GLN A 268 13.27 19.92 11.60
N LEU A 269 13.97 18.89 11.11
CA LEU A 269 15.41 18.95 10.85
C LEU A 269 15.74 19.95 9.73
N SER A 270 14.94 20.02 8.66
CA SER A 270 15.09 21.02 7.59
C SER A 270 14.74 22.46 8.03
N GLU A 271 14.10 22.63 9.18
CA GLU A 271 13.81 23.93 9.81
C GLU A 271 14.79 24.29 10.95
N ASP A 272 15.96 23.63 11.00
CA ASP A 272 16.97 23.74 12.07
C ASP A 272 16.46 23.36 13.49
N LYS A 273 15.26 22.76 13.63
CA LYS A 273 14.66 22.33 14.92
C LYS A 273 15.13 20.93 15.30
N CYS A 274 16.44 20.74 15.30
CA CYS A 274 17.08 19.44 15.48
C CYS A 274 16.73 18.73 16.81
N GLY A 275 16.50 19.47 17.89
CA GLY A 275 16.06 18.92 19.18
C GLY A 275 14.66 18.30 19.12
N GLU A 276 13.74 18.96 18.41
CA GLU A 276 12.38 18.46 18.16
C GLU A 276 12.41 17.25 17.20
N ALA A 277 13.23 17.33 16.14
CA ALA A 277 13.41 16.25 15.16
C ALA A 277 13.86 14.94 15.83
N VAL A 278 14.81 14.99 16.77
CA VAL A 278 15.23 13.82 17.56
C VAL A 278 14.06 13.26 18.38
N ARG A 279 13.21 14.11 18.96
CA ARG A 279 12.05 13.67 19.76
C ARG A 279 10.97 13.03 18.89
N ALA A 280 10.72 13.58 17.70
CA ALA A 280 9.79 13.02 16.71
C ALA A 280 10.27 11.66 16.20
N CYS A 281 11.53 11.55 15.73
CA CYS A 281 12.09 10.26 15.29
C CYS A 281 12.07 9.18 16.40
N LYS A 282 12.27 9.56 17.67
CA LYS A 282 12.11 8.64 18.81
C LYS A 282 10.66 8.19 19.02
N GLN A 283 9.68 9.06 18.81
CA GLN A 283 8.27 8.66 18.81
C GLN A 283 7.98 7.64 17.69
N GLY A 284 8.49 7.89 16.48
CA GLY A 284 8.29 7.00 15.33
C GLY A 284 8.80 5.57 15.58
N ILE A 285 9.94 5.41 16.23
CA ILE A 285 10.44 4.08 16.65
C ILE A 285 9.54 3.46 17.73
N SER A 286 9.03 4.24 18.68
CA SER A 286 8.11 3.75 19.71
C SER A 286 6.81 3.20 19.10
N GLU A 287 6.21 3.92 18.14
CA GLU A 287 5.00 3.46 17.43
C GLU A 287 5.28 2.19 16.60
N TYR A 288 6.46 2.08 15.99
CA TYR A 288 6.84 0.88 15.24
C TYR A 288 6.97 -0.37 16.11
N GLU A 289 7.53 -0.27 17.33
CA GLU A 289 7.58 -1.42 18.24
C GLU A 289 6.18 -1.86 18.70
N VAL A 290 5.21 -0.95 18.81
CA VAL A 290 3.79 -1.29 19.02
C VAL A 290 3.21 -2.00 17.78
N ALA A 291 3.46 -1.49 16.57
CA ALA A 291 3.02 -2.14 15.33
C ALA A 291 3.60 -3.56 15.16
N LYS A 292 4.83 -3.81 15.66
CA LYS A 292 5.55 -5.09 15.63
C LYS A 292 5.01 -6.12 16.62
N ASP A 293 4.64 -5.70 17.82
CA ASP A 293 3.87 -6.53 18.76
C ASP A 293 2.48 -6.87 18.19
N LEU A 294 1.81 -5.90 17.53
CA LEU A 294 0.54 -6.14 16.84
C LEU A 294 0.66 -7.10 15.65
N ALA A 295 1.78 -7.09 14.92
CA ALA A 295 2.08 -8.08 13.86
C ALA A 295 2.15 -9.52 14.41
N ALA A 296 2.84 -9.71 15.54
CA ALA A 296 2.89 -11.01 16.22
C ALA A 296 1.50 -11.45 16.72
N LYS A 297 0.69 -10.53 17.25
CA LYS A 297 -0.69 -10.78 17.70
C LYS A 297 -1.65 -11.08 16.53
N TYR A 298 -1.49 -10.43 15.38
CA TYR A 298 -2.28 -10.71 14.17
C TYR A 298 -2.13 -12.17 13.71
N ALA A 299 -0.92 -12.71 13.74
CA ALA A 299 -0.62 -14.07 13.28
C ALA A 299 -1.33 -15.17 14.09
N THR A 300 -1.67 -14.90 15.35
CA THR A 300 -2.35 -15.84 16.27
C THR A 300 -3.84 -15.53 16.49
N ALA A 301 -4.30 -14.33 16.12
CA ALA A 301 -5.67 -13.87 16.33
C ALA A 301 -6.74 -14.76 15.67
N SER A 302 -7.91 -14.85 16.32
CA SER A 302 -9.13 -15.53 15.87
C SER A 302 -9.81 -14.81 14.70
N GLY A 303 -10.70 -15.51 13.99
CA GLY A 303 -11.43 -14.97 12.84
C GLY A 303 -11.04 -15.58 11.48
N PRO A 304 -11.69 -15.14 10.39
CA PRO A 304 -11.51 -15.66 9.03
C PRO A 304 -10.33 -15.00 8.26
N GLY A 305 -10.11 -15.44 7.02
CA GLY A 305 -8.98 -14.99 6.19
C GLY A 305 -7.69 -15.79 6.42
N THR A 306 -6.65 -15.49 5.63
CA THR A 306 -5.38 -16.23 5.63
C THR A 306 -4.50 -15.86 6.82
N ARG A 307 -3.99 -16.87 7.53
CA ARG A 307 -2.93 -16.67 8.55
C ARG A 307 -1.61 -16.38 7.87
N ILE A 308 -1.07 -15.20 8.14
CA ILE A 308 0.14 -14.63 7.54
C ILE A 308 0.99 -14.05 8.68
N LYS A 309 2.29 -13.94 8.47
CA LYS A 309 3.27 -13.32 9.36
C LYS A 309 3.73 -11.97 8.79
N PRO A 310 3.07 -10.85 9.14
CA PRO A 310 3.34 -9.55 8.50
C PRO A 310 4.81 -9.12 8.61
N GLU A 311 5.48 -9.52 9.69
CA GLU A 311 6.89 -9.26 9.97
C GLU A 311 7.87 -9.84 8.93
N GLN A 312 7.44 -10.80 8.11
CA GLN A 312 8.26 -11.42 7.07
C GLN A 312 8.19 -10.66 5.73
N HIS A 313 7.16 -9.84 5.51
CA HIS A 313 6.95 -9.12 4.26
C HIS A 313 7.84 -7.88 4.12
N LEU A 314 8.13 -7.51 2.86
CA LEU A 314 9.00 -6.37 2.53
C LEU A 314 8.51 -5.05 3.12
N PHE A 315 7.19 -4.78 3.12
CA PHE A 315 6.63 -3.53 3.64
C PHE A 315 7.03 -3.31 5.11
N PHE A 316 6.98 -4.37 5.92
CA PHE A 316 7.32 -4.34 7.33
C PHE A 316 8.83 -4.30 7.55
N ARG A 317 9.60 -5.06 6.76
CA ARG A 317 11.06 -5.11 6.86
C ARG A 317 11.76 -3.83 6.38
N ARG A 318 11.12 -3.02 5.54
CA ARG A 318 11.70 -1.77 4.98
C ARG A 318 11.50 -0.54 5.87
N ILE A 319 10.52 -0.52 6.78
CA ILE A 319 10.28 0.66 7.65
C ILE A 319 11.38 0.80 8.71
N GLU A 320 11.83 -0.28 9.36
CA GLU A 320 12.79 -0.18 10.48
C GLU A 320 14.14 0.45 10.08
N PRO A 321 14.77 0.12 8.93
CA PRO A 321 15.96 0.84 8.45
C PRO A 321 15.68 2.29 8.03
N LEU A 322 14.45 2.64 7.67
CA LEU A 322 14.07 4.02 7.38
C LEU A 322 13.99 4.84 8.68
N LEU A 323 13.27 4.36 9.69
CA LEU A 323 13.13 5.02 10.99
C LEU A 323 14.49 5.21 11.68
N LYS A 324 15.35 4.19 11.67
CA LYS A 324 16.69 4.27 12.28
C LYS A 324 17.58 5.28 11.57
N ARG A 325 17.56 5.35 10.23
CA ARG A 325 18.35 6.34 9.48
C ARG A 325 17.93 7.77 9.80
N HIS A 326 16.63 8.06 9.88
CA HIS A 326 16.14 9.40 10.24
C HIS A 326 16.51 9.78 11.68
N LEU A 327 16.43 8.83 12.63
CA LEU A 327 16.90 9.08 14.00
C LEU A 327 18.41 9.31 14.07
N GLU A 328 19.22 8.44 13.46
CA GLU A 328 20.68 8.54 13.45
C GLU A 328 21.17 9.83 12.78
N LYS A 329 20.45 10.33 11.77
CA LYS A 329 20.70 11.63 11.14
C LYS A 329 20.44 12.77 12.13
N ALA A 330 19.24 12.84 12.70
CA ALA A 330 18.85 13.89 13.65
C ALA A 330 19.74 13.89 14.91
N GLU A 331 20.07 12.73 15.48
CA GLU A 331 20.95 12.66 16.67
C GLU A 331 22.40 13.08 16.35
N ARG A 332 22.89 12.77 15.14
CA ARG A 332 24.21 13.20 14.67
C ARG A 332 24.26 14.71 14.46
N GLU A 333 23.31 15.27 13.72
CA GLU A 333 23.25 16.70 13.48
C GLU A 333 23.08 17.48 14.79
N ASN A 334 22.23 17.00 15.72
CA ASN A 334 22.10 17.63 17.03
C ASN A 334 23.39 17.50 17.87
N GLY A 335 24.03 16.34 17.84
CA GLY A 335 25.23 16.05 18.65
C GLY A 335 26.54 16.67 18.14
N PHE A 336 26.60 17.12 16.89
CA PHE A 336 27.79 17.76 16.30
C PHE A 336 27.59 19.24 15.94
N ILE A 337 26.37 19.67 15.63
CA ILE A 337 26.08 21.02 15.12
C ILE A 337 25.23 21.79 16.15
N TYR A 338 23.96 21.40 16.32
CA TYR A 338 22.96 22.27 16.95
C TYR A 338 22.98 22.28 18.48
N HIS A 339 23.32 21.16 19.12
CA HIS A 339 23.35 20.98 20.58
C HIS A 339 22.05 21.41 21.31
N GLN A 340 20.91 21.32 20.62
CA GLN A 340 19.61 21.70 21.15
C GLN A 340 19.10 20.69 22.18
N LYS A 341 18.41 21.19 23.21
CA LYS A 341 17.72 20.34 24.18
C LYS A 341 16.60 19.57 23.46
N VAL A 342 16.63 18.25 23.56
CA VAL A 342 15.52 17.38 23.10
C VAL A 342 14.31 17.59 24.03
N PRO A 343 13.12 17.94 23.53
CA PRO A 343 11.91 18.07 24.34
C PRO A 343 11.47 16.73 24.96
N GLU A 344 10.77 16.77 26.08
CA GLU A 344 10.21 15.59 26.73
C GLU A 344 8.92 15.14 26.02
N GLU A 345 8.04 16.09 25.71
CA GLU A 345 6.82 15.87 24.93
C GLU A 345 7.11 15.94 23.43
N CYS A 346 6.40 15.13 22.64
CA CYS A 346 6.44 15.20 21.19
C CYS A 346 5.35 16.15 20.68
N GLN A 347 5.66 16.96 19.66
CA GLN A 347 4.64 17.65 18.88
C GLN A 347 3.63 16.62 18.34
N GLN A 348 2.34 16.95 18.39
CA GLN A 348 1.28 16.12 17.81
C GLN A 348 1.30 16.23 16.28
N LEU A 349 1.01 15.13 15.59
CA LEU A 349 0.93 15.10 14.14
C LEU A 349 -0.27 15.91 13.62
N GLU A 350 -0.06 16.73 12.61
CA GLU A 350 -1.14 17.41 11.89
C GLU A 350 -1.94 16.40 11.06
N THR A 351 -3.27 16.53 11.07
CA THR A 351 -4.19 15.61 10.36
C THR A 351 -5.05 16.29 9.30
N GLU A 352 -5.04 17.63 9.23
CA GLU A 352 -5.63 18.37 8.12
C GLU A 352 -4.70 18.30 6.92
N VAL A 353 -5.22 17.85 5.78
CA VAL A 353 -4.45 17.82 4.52
C VAL A 353 -5.34 18.33 3.38
N SER A 354 -4.85 19.33 2.66
CA SER A 354 -5.59 19.96 1.53
C SER A 354 -5.49 19.16 0.23
N TYR A 355 -4.41 18.38 0.08
CA TYR A 355 -4.05 17.67 -1.15
C TYR A 355 -3.70 16.21 -0.85
N GLY A 356 -3.73 15.34 -1.87
CA GLY A 356 -3.30 13.94 -1.76
C GLY A 356 -4.24 13.01 -0.99
N LEU A 357 -5.43 13.47 -0.59
CA LEU A 357 -6.40 12.63 0.11
C LEU A 357 -7.14 11.68 -0.84
N ALA A 358 -7.03 10.37 -0.58
CA ALA A 358 -7.80 9.33 -1.24
C ALA A 358 -9.30 9.53 -0.98
N LYS A 359 -10.12 9.39 -2.03
CA LYS A 359 -11.58 9.49 -1.97
C LYS A 359 -12.21 8.27 -2.60
N ALA A 360 -13.29 7.79 -1.99
CA ALA A 360 -14.16 6.77 -2.57
C ALA A 360 -14.71 7.26 -3.92
N GLU A 361 -14.65 6.41 -4.95
CA GLU A 361 -15.22 6.71 -6.26
C GLU A 361 -16.72 6.43 -6.22
N SER A 362 -17.57 7.43 -6.48
CA SER A 362 -19.02 7.28 -6.35
C SER A 362 -19.58 6.20 -7.28
N PHE A 363 -20.04 5.08 -6.72
CA PHE A 363 -20.67 4.01 -7.48
C PHE A 363 -22.12 4.37 -7.82
N SER A 364 -22.50 4.19 -9.09
CA SER A 364 -23.89 4.29 -9.55
C SER A 364 -24.33 2.98 -10.21
N TYR A 365 -25.56 2.55 -9.95
CA TYR A 365 -26.11 1.36 -10.58
C TYR A 365 -26.31 1.60 -12.08
N PRO A 366 -25.83 0.73 -12.98
CA PRO A 366 -25.87 0.98 -14.42
C PRO A 366 -27.31 0.94 -14.98
N PRO A 367 -27.60 1.69 -16.05
CA PRO A 367 -28.94 1.73 -16.64
C PRO A 367 -29.33 0.37 -17.25
N PRO A 368 -30.65 0.04 -17.33
CA PRO A 368 -31.10 -1.23 -17.87
C PRO A 368 -30.51 -1.59 -19.25
N ALA A 369 -30.26 -2.88 -19.45
CA ALA A 369 -29.85 -3.42 -20.75
C ALA A 369 -30.91 -3.15 -21.81
N GLU A 370 -30.48 -2.91 -23.06
CA GLU A 370 -31.34 -2.52 -24.20
C GLU A 370 -32.47 -3.53 -24.54
N VAL A 371 -32.33 -4.77 -24.07
CA VAL A 371 -33.39 -5.80 -24.18
C VAL A 371 -34.64 -5.46 -23.36
N TRP A 372 -34.50 -4.62 -22.33
CA TRP A 372 -35.62 -4.15 -21.50
C TRP A 372 -36.38 -3.01 -22.19
N ASN A 373 -37.59 -3.33 -22.64
CA ASN A 373 -38.57 -2.37 -23.13
C ASN A 373 -39.95 -2.68 -22.52
N THR A 374 -40.90 -1.75 -22.69
CA THR A 374 -42.25 -1.86 -22.12
C THR A 374 -42.95 -3.18 -22.47
N SER A 375 -42.81 -3.68 -23.70
CA SER A 375 -43.44 -4.93 -24.14
C SER A 375 -42.83 -6.17 -23.49
N VAL A 376 -41.51 -6.18 -23.28
CA VAL A 376 -40.80 -7.29 -22.61
C VAL A 376 -41.12 -7.29 -21.11
N TYR A 377 -41.17 -6.11 -20.48
CA TYR A 377 -41.49 -5.98 -19.06
C TYR A 377 -42.96 -6.32 -18.75
N THR A 378 -43.93 -5.91 -19.59
CA THR A 378 -45.33 -6.31 -19.41
C THR A 378 -45.53 -7.81 -19.58
N ALA A 379 -44.78 -8.47 -20.47
CA ALA A 379 -44.85 -9.91 -20.75
C ALA A 379 -44.46 -10.82 -19.55
N PHE A 380 -43.85 -10.33 -18.48
CA PHE A 380 -43.73 -11.10 -17.24
C PHE A 380 -45.09 -11.14 -16.49
N ASP A 381 -45.77 -12.28 -16.54
CA ASP A 381 -47.14 -12.47 -16.02
C ASP A 381 -47.15 -12.98 -14.57
N LEU A 382 -47.41 -12.08 -13.63
CA LEU A 382 -47.43 -12.40 -12.20
C LEU A 382 -48.66 -13.21 -11.77
N SER A 383 -49.70 -13.37 -12.60
CA SER A 383 -50.89 -14.15 -12.24
C SER A 383 -50.58 -15.64 -11.98
N LYS A 384 -49.43 -16.11 -12.47
CA LYS A 384 -48.91 -17.48 -12.32
C LYS A 384 -47.68 -17.55 -11.41
N ALA A 385 -47.33 -16.46 -10.72
CA ALA A 385 -46.16 -16.42 -9.84
C ALA A 385 -46.41 -17.18 -8.53
N GLN A 386 -45.53 -18.13 -8.22
CA GLN A 386 -45.46 -18.72 -6.88
C GLN A 386 -44.49 -17.89 -6.02
N MET A 387 -45.06 -16.98 -5.23
CA MET A 387 -44.31 -16.01 -4.42
C MET A 387 -43.65 -16.69 -3.21
N PRO A 388 -42.32 -16.59 -3.01
CA PRO A 388 -41.66 -17.11 -1.82
C PRO A 388 -41.95 -16.25 -0.57
N ASP A 389 -42.29 -16.89 0.56
CA ASP A 389 -42.66 -16.20 1.82
C ASP A 389 -41.44 -15.62 2.57
N PHE A 390 -40.93 -14.49 2.09
CA PHE A 390 -39.82 -13.76 2.70
C PHE A 390 -40.02 -12.23 2.56
N SER A 391 -40.86 -11.66 3.41
CA SER A 391 -41.06 -10.20 3.53
C SER A 391 -39.91 -9.44 4.22
N LYS A 392 -38.96 -10.17 4.84
CA LYS A 392 -37.76 -9.63 5.46
C LYS A 392 -36.60 -10.63 5.40
N VAL A 393 -35.36 -10.15 5.51
CA VAL A 393 -34.16 -10.99 5.58
C VAL A 393 -34.29 -11.97 6.75
N LYS A 394 -34.06 -13.27 6.49
CA LYS A 394 -34.05 -14.33 7.52
C LYS A 394 -32.71 -15.04 7.52
N LYS A 395 -32.23 -15.47 8.70
CA LYS A 395 -31.11 -16.44 8.79
C LYS A 395 -31.56 -17.77 8.19
N SER A 396 -30.77 -18.32 7.27
CA SER A 396 -31.07 -19.58 6.60
C SER A 396 -30.84 -20.78 7.52
N LYS A 397 -31.62 -21.84 7.34
CA LYS A 397 -31.49 -23.09 8.12
C LYS A 397 -30.33 -23.98 7.68
N SER A 398 -29.84 -23.81 6.46
CA SER A 398 -28.72 -24.58 5.91
C SER A 398 -27.49 -23.69 5.74
N LYS A 399 -26.31 -24.24 6.05
CA LYS A 399 -25.02 -23.56 5.81
C LYS A 399 -24.75 -23.41 4.30
N LEU A 400 -23.74 -22.63 3.94
CA LEU A 400 -23.15 -22.61 2.60
C LEU A 400 -21.66 -22.92 2.74
N GLU A 401 -21.13 -23.67 1.78
CA GLU A 401 -19.68 -23.93 1.74
C GLU A 401 -18.92 -22.64 1.41
N PRO A 402 -17.80 -22.35 2.10
CA PRO A 402 -16.94 -21.21 1.76
C PRO A 402 -16.41 -21.29 0.32
N VAL A 403 -16.22 -20.14 -0.31
CA VAL A 403 -15.62 -20.08 -1.65
C VAL A 403 -14.18 -20.58 -1.60
N LYS A 404 -13.83 -21.49 -2.50
CA LYS A 404 -12.46 -22.00 -2.67
C LYS A 404 -11.65 -20.99 -3.46
N GLU A 405 -11.12 -20.00 -2.77
CA GLU A 405 -10.32 -18.94 -3.38
C GLU A 405 -8.91 -19.42 -3.75
N GLU A 406 -8.38 -18.91 -4.86
CA GLU A 406 -6.96 -19.05 -5.19
C GLU A 406 -6.09 -18.23 -4.24
N LYS A 407 -4.88 -18.72 -3.97
CA LYS A 407 -3.96 -18.05 -3.05
C LYS A 407 -3.42 -16.77 -3.69
N ILE A 408 -3.69 -15.63 -3.05
CA ILE A 408 -2.99 -14.37 -3.33
C ILE A 408 -1.54 -14.56 -2.87
N TYR A 409 -0.64 -14.78 -3.82
CA TYR A 409 0.80 -14.81 -3.56
C TYR A 409 1.29 -13.38 -3.32
N GLN A 410 2.03 -13.19 -2.24
CA GLN A 410 2.74 -11.95 -1.91
C GLN A 410 4.20 -12.34 -1.72
N THR A 411 5.12 -11.62 -2.35
CA THR A 411 6.51 -12.09 -2.42
C THR A 411 7.31 -11.67 -1.19
N GLU A 412 8.05 -12.64 -0.63
CA GLU A 412 9.03 -12.40 0.45
C GLU A 412 10.42 -11.99 -0.11
N LYS A 413 10.58 -12.07 -1.44
CA LYS A 413 11.84 -11.79 -2.13
C LYS A 413 12.07 -10.28 -2.20
N ASP A 414 13.21 -9.82 -1.72
CA ASP A 414 13.64 -8.44 -1.97
C ASP A 414 14.20 -8.35 -3.41
N PRO A 415 13.69 -7.49 -4.30
CA PRO A 415 14.25 -7.31 -5.64
C PRO A 415 15.74 -6.90 -5.61
N ASN A 416 16.13 -6.14 -4.58
CA ASN A 416 17.51 -5.72 -4.35
C ASN A 416 18.36 -6.83 -3.69
N GLY A 417 17.74 -7.93 -3.28
CA GLY A 417 18.33 -9.06 -2.56
C GLY A 417 18.78 -10.20 -3.46
N SER A 418 19.32 -9.91 -4.66
CA SER A 418 19.90 -10.93 -5.57
C SER A 418 21.25 -11.47 -5.08
N THR A 419 21.37 -11.73 -3.78
CA THR A 419 22.43 -12.60 -3.25
C THR A 419 22.30 -13.93 -3.97
N ARG A 420 23.30 -14.26 -4.81
CA ARG A 420 23.43 -15.60 -5.39
C ARG A 420 23.52 -16.61 -4.27
N ARG A 421 22.38 -17.17 -3.84
CA ARG A 421 22.36 -18.50 -3.26
C ARG A 421 22.79 -19.43 -4.39
N LEU A 422 24.10 -19.68 -4.42
CA LEU A 422 24.68 -20.91 -4.94
C LEU A 422 24.02 -22.07 -4.17
N THR A 423 22.81 -22.42 -4.58
CA THR A 423 22.29 -23.75 -4.34
C THR A 423 23.29 -24.68 -4.99
N CYS A 424 23.91 -25.55 -4.18
CA CYS A 424 24.77 -26.59 -4.70
C CYS A 424 23.88 -27.55 -5.50
N ALA A 425 23.74 -27.26 -6.80
CA ALA A 425 22.95 -28.04 -7.72
C ALA A 425 23.63 -29.39 -7.90
N SER A 426 23.25 -30.36 -7.08
CA SER A 426 23.60 -31.77 -7.26
C SER A 426 23.21 -32.17 -8.67
N ARG A 427 24.23 -32.42 -9.51
CA ARG A 427 24.05 -32.72 -10.94
C ARG A 427 23.27 -34.02 -11.10
N ARG A 428 21.97 -33.93 -11.39
CA ARG A 428 21.26 -35.00 -12.10
C ARG A 428 21.07 -34.60 -13.55
N CYS A 429 21.99 -35.08 -14.38
CA CYS A 429 21.81 -35.02 -15.83
C CYS A 429 20.56 -35.83 -16.22
N HIS A 430 19.64 -35.22 -16.95
CA HIS A 430 18.64 -35.95 -17.72
C HIS A 430 19.11 -36.03 -19.18
N ARG A 431 19.32 -37.27 -19.66
CA ARG A 431 19.32 -37.59 -21.09
C ARG A 431 17.96 -38.20 -21.46
N PRO A 432 17.51 -38.04 -22.72
CA PRO A 432 16.10 -38.18 -23.07
C PRO A 432 15.63 -39.63 -23.24
N ARG A 433 14.33 -39.86 -23.00
CA ARG A 433 13.64 -41.11 -23.38
C ARG A 433 13.47 -41.21 -24.90
N ARG A 434 13.73 -42.40 -25.44
CA ARG A 434 13.11 -42.94 -26.65
C ARG A 434 12.76 -44.42 -26.41
N THR A 435 11.57 -44.81 -26.92
CA THR A 435 11.17 -46.12 -27.50
C THR A 435 12.12 -47.32 -27.30
N THR A 436 11.68 -48.56 -27.01
CA THR A 436 10.43 -49.27 -27.38
C THR A 436 10.35 -50.63 -26.66
N THR A 437 9.16 -51.24 -26.56
CA THR A 437 8.89 -52.70 -26.37
C THR A 437 9.51 -53.42 -25.14
N SER A 438 9.00 -54.55 -24.63
CA SER A 438 7.69 -55.23 -24.63
C SER A 438 7.84 -56.43 -23.68
N THR A 439 6.81 -56.83 -22.90
CA THR A 439 6.70 -58.16 -22.22
C THR A 439 7.81 -58.53 -21.19
N LEU A 440 7.67 -59.42 -20.19
CA LEU A 440 6.57 -60.24 -19.63
C LEU A 440 6.96 -60.68 -18.19
N PHE A 441 6.03 -61.31 -17.46
CA PHE A 441 6.21 -62.20 -16.29
C PHE A 441 6.78 -61.68 -14.92
N MET A 442 5.85 -61.65 -13.94
CA MET A 442 5.99 -62.08 -12.53
C MET A 442 6.19 -63.63 -12.45
N PRO A 443 6.37 -64.34 -11.29
CA PRO A 443 6.27 -63.92 -9.87
C PRO A 443 7.26 -64.52 -8.81
N MET A 444 7.23 -63.93 -7.59
CA MET A 444 7.28 -64.51 -6.21
C MET A 444 8.31 -65.56 -5.68
N PHE A 445 8.49 -65.48 -4.33
CA PHE A 445 8.82 -66.51 -3.30
C PHE A 445 10.27 -66.58 -2.69
N PRO A 446 10.46 -67.07 -1.43
CA PRO A 446 11.23 -66.34 -0.40
C PRO A 446 12.20 -67.24 0.45
N CYS A 447 12.51 -66.82 1.71
CA CYS A 447 13.34 -67.47 2.75
C CYS A 447 14.88 -67.42 2.48
N SER A 448 15.80 -67.48 3.46
CA SER A 448 15.72 -67.81 4.90
C SER A 448 16.90 -67.22 5.72
N LEU A 449 16.76 -67.18 7.07
CA LEU A 449 17.80 -66.98 8.11
C LEU A 449 18.80 -68.20 8.21
N PRO A 450 19.77 -68.35 9.18
CA PRO A 450 20.03 -67.66 10.48
C PRO A 450 21.54 -67.43 10.89
N PHE A 451 21.76 -67.05 12.18
CA PHE A 451 22.97 -67.25 13.04
C PHE A 451 24.23 -66.34 12.80
N ILE A 452 25.09 -65.96 13.78
CA ILE A 452 25.30 -66.34 15.21
C ILE A 452 25.88 -65.14 16.05
N LEU A 453 25.74 -65.20 17.39
CA LEU A 453 26.36 -64.35 18.45
C LEU A 453 27.92 -64.26 18.35
N THR A 454 28.74 -63.44 19.03
CA THR A 454 28.87 -62.82 20.40
C THR A 454 29.90 -61.65 20.29
N LEU A 455 29.84 -60.50 20.99
CA LEU A 455 30.03 -60.17 22.44
C LEU A 455 31.49 -60.27 22.99
N VAL A 456 31.95 -59.21 23.69
CA VAL A 456 33.00 -59.12 24.77
C VAL A 456 34.40 -58.47 24.49
N TYR A 457 34.65 -57.33 25.16
CA TYR A 457 35.89 -56.72 25.76
C TYR A 457 37.13 -56.41 24.85
N VAL A 458 37.80 -55.23 24.87
CA VAL A 458 38.37 -54.34 25.93
C VAL A 458 39.76 -54.78 26.45
N THR A 459 40.84 -54.09 26.04
CA THR A 459 41.89 -53.45 26.89
C THR A 459 43.01 -52.78 26.06
N SER A 460 43.79 -51.91 26.72
CA SER A 460 44.75 -50.94 26.14
C SER A 460 46.19 -51.44 25.91
N THR A 461 46.97 -50.72 25.09
CA THR A 461 48.44 -50.48 25.19
C THR A 461 48.89 -49.42 24.15
N ILE A 462 50.14 -48.94 24.15
CA ILE A 462 50.57 -47.75 24.94
C ILE A 462 51.81 -47.05 24.30
N ASN A 463 51.92 -45.71 24.43
CA ASN A 463 53.09 -44.84 24.10
C ASN A 463 53.50 -44.72 22.60
N TYR A 464 54.10 -43.62 22.12
CA TYR A 464 55.02 -42.66 22.76
C TYR A 464 54.68 -41.17 22.61
N VAL A 465 55.31 -40.38 23.49
CA VAL A 465 55.24 -38.92 23.66
C VAL A 465 56.62 -38.31 23.40
N THR A 466 56.72 -37.08 22.87
CA THR A 466 57.75 -36.11 23.31
C THR A 466 57.36 -34.67 22.95
N ALA A 467 57.87 -33.70 23.72
CA ALA A 467 57.39 -32.31 23.78
C ALA A 467 58.51 -31.27 23.60
N CYS A 468 58.13 -29.99 23.59
CA CYS A 468 59.01 -28.83 23.45
C CYS A 468 59.96 -28.62 24.64
N ILE A 469 61.20 -28.17 24.36
CA ILE A 469 62.05 -27.37 25.26
C ILE A 469 62.78 -26.32 24.39
N GLY A 470 62.96 -25.10 24.90
CA GLY A 470 63.76 -24.05 24.26
C GLY A 470 65.08 -23.76 25.00
N LEU A 471 66.00 -23.06 24.33
CA LEU A 471 67.21 -22.47 24.90
C LEU A 471 67.48 -21.14 24.18
N GLY A 472 67.96 -20.10 24.88
CA GLY A 472 68.23 -18.77 24.29
C GLY A 472 69.67 -18.31 24.53
N CYS A 473 70.02 -17.08 24.09
CA CYS A 473 71.22 -16.37 24.57
C CYS A 473 71.25 -14.85 24.26
N MET A 474 71.60 -14.06 25.31
CA MET A 474 72.52 -12.90 25.35
C MET A 474 72.18 -11.54 24.68
N GLY A 475 72.37 -10.46 25.48
CA GLY A 475 72.41 -9.04 25.07
C GLY A 475 71.65 -8.10 26.04
N ILE A 476 72.00 -8.01 27.33
CA ILE A 476 73.01 -7.13 27.96
C ILE A 476 72.75 -5.61 27.80
N GLY A 477 72.50 -4.94 28.95
CA GLY A 477 72.57 -3.47 29.15
C GLY A 477 71.20 -2.77 29.22
N GLY A 478 70.83 -2.03 30.28
CA GLY A 478 71.48 -1.80 31.57
C GLY A 478 70.79 -0.65 32.31
N CYS A 479 70.27 -0.87 33.52
CA CYS A 479 69.56 0.15 34.30
C CYS A 479 70.52 0.93 35.22
N LEU A 480 70.43 2.27 35.24
CA LEU A 480 70.85 3.10 36.37
C LEU A 480 69.86 4.27 36.59
N PRO A 481 69.75 4.79 37.84
CA PRO A 481 68.60 5.59 38.27
C PRO A 481 68.79 7.11 38.16
N SER A 482 67.68 7.85 38.18
CA SER A 482 67.66 9.30 38.31
C SER A 482 68.21 9.79 39.66
N PRO A 483 69.07 10.83 39.67
CA PRO A 483 69.27 11.68 40.82
C PRO A 483 68.53 13.02 40.65
N CYS A 484 67.45 13.23 41.42
CA CYS A 484 66.95 14.58 41.65
C CYS A 484 67.84 15.25 42.70
N PHE A 485 68.50 16.35 42.35
CA PHE A 485 69.26 17.18 43.29
C PHE A 485 68.75 18.62 43.25
N LEU A 486 68.45 19.19 44.42
CA LEU A 486 68.18 20.62 44.65
C LEU A 486 67.04 21.28 43.82
N GLY A 487 65.84 20.69 43.86
CA GLY A 487 64.60 21.45 44.13
C GLY A 487 64.14 22.55 43.15
N LEU A 488 64.65 22.62 41.92
CA LEU A 488 64.27 23.63 40.92
C LEU A 488 64.07 22.99 39.53
N CYS A 489 62.82 22.74 39.16
CA CYS A 489 62.45 22.40 37.77
C CYS A 489 62.33 23.67 36.92
N LEU A 490 63.43 24.11 36.31
CA LEU A 490 63.35 25.13 35.26
C LEU A 490 62.75 24.52 33.98
N GLN A 491 61.65 25.10 33.50
CA GLN A 491 61.14 24.83 32.17
C GLN A 491 62.13 25.39 31.12
N THR A 492 62.55 24.53 30.19
CA THR A 492 63.15 24.96 28.91
C THR A 492 62.43 24.25 27.76
N PRO A 493 62.25 24.90 26.60
CA PRO A 493 61.35 24.40 25.56
C PRO A 493 61.98 23.26 24.77
N MET A 494 61.30 22.11 24.71
CA MET A 494 61.69 21.00 23.85
C MET A 494 61.39 21.34 22.38
N LEU A 495 62.45 21.40 21.57
CA LEU A 495 62.38 21.43 20.12
C LEU A 495 61.67 20.18 19.58
N SER A 496 60.88 20.37 18.52
CA SER A 496 60.18 19.27 17.85
C SER A 496 61.18 18.31 17.19
N MET A 497 61.36 17.12 17.77
CA MET A 497 61.86 15.95 17.04
C MET A 497 60.67 15.10 16.58
N GLY A 498 60.47 15.03 15.27
CA GLY A 498 59.41 14.24 14.66
C GLY A 498 59.61 12.74 14.89
N CYS A 499 58.54 12.06 15.35
CA CYS A 499 58.50 10.61 15.48
C CYS A 499 58.42 9.97 14.08
N PRO A 500 59.29 9.00 13.71
CA PRO A 500 59.36 8.44 12.36
C PRO A 500 58.28 7.36 12.12
N CYS A 501 57.01 7.67 12.42
CA CYS A 501 55.91 6.80 12.02
C CYS A 501 55.70 6.88 10.50
N ARG A 502 55.57 5.73 9.82
CA ARG A 502 55.27 5.68 8.37
C ARG A 502 53.89 6.32 8.09
N ILE A 503 53.72 6.80 6.85
CA ILE A 503 52.46 7.32 6.32
C ILE A 503 51.33 6.31 6.64
N GLY A 504 50.29 6.78 7.33
CA GLY A 504 49.17 5.95 7.81
C GLY A 504 49.16 5.63 9.31
N PHE A 505 50.08 6.18 10.11
CA PHE A 505 50.13 5.97 11.56
C PHE A 505 50.15 7.31 12.32
N SER A 506 49.63 7.33 13.54
CA SER A 506 49.66 8.48 14.46
C SER A 506 50.24 8.08 15.82
N CYS A 507 51.08 8.94 16.39
CA CYS A 507 51.74 8.67 17.66
C CYS A 507 50.79 8.96 18.83
N LEU A 508 50.52 7.95 19.67
CA LEU A 508 49.72 8.07 20.88
C LEU A 508 50.45 7.35 22.02
N ASN A 509 50.70 8.04 23.14
CA ASN A 509 51.46 7.53 24.30
C ASN A 509 52.76 6.79 23.94
N GLY A 510 53.54 7.33 23.00
CA GLY A 510 54.86 6.79 22.62
C GLY A 510 54.85 5.59 21.68
N GLY A 511 53.68 5.13 21.22
CA GLY A 511 53.56 4.10 20.18
C GLY A 511 53.01 4.67 18.87
N CYS A 512 53.53 4.20 17.73
CA CYS A 512 52.88 4.42 16.42
C CYS A 512 51.64 3.52 16.32
N VAL A 513 50.45 4.08 16.47
CA VAL A 513 49.18 3.36 16.31
C VAL A 513 48.68 3.54 14.87
N ALA A 514 48.16 2.47 14.26
CA ALA A 514 47.59 2.54 12.92
C ALA A 514 46.46 3.56 12.89
N ARG A 515 46.58 4.57 12.02
CA ARG A 515 45.54 5.56 11.82
C ARG A 515 44.45 4.83 11.03
N ALA A 516 43.38 4.44 11.71
CA ALA A 516 42.21 3.89 11.07
C ALA A 516 41.65 4.95 10.12
N ALA A 517 42.04 4.88 8.85
CA ALA A 517 41.37 5.59 7.79
C ALA A 517 39.93 5.09 7.81
N ALA A 518 38.98 5.98 8.10
CA ALA A 518 37.56 5.70 7.99
C ALA A 518 37.21 5.57 6.50
N ALA A 519 37.60 4.44 5.93
CA ALA A 519 37.26 4.07 4.57
C ALA A 519 35.74 3.94 4.48
N LYS A 520 35.12 4.80 3.68
CA LYS A 520 33.73 4.63 3.24
C LYS A 520 33.64 3.33 2.43
N THR A 521 33.33 2.24 3.12
CA THR A 521 32.94 0.96 2.55
C THR A 521 31.81 0.35 3.38
N PHE A 522 30.60 0.85 3.15
CA PHE A 522 29.47 -0.05 3.00
C PHE A 522 28.86 0.22 1.63
N LEU A 523 28.79 -0.83 0.82
CA LEU A 523 28.22 -0.74 -0.52
C LEU A 523 26.69 -0.74 -0.38
N GLU A 524 26.07 0.32 -0.88
CA GLU A 524 24.72 0.19 -1.42
C GLU A 524 24.75 -0.92 -2.48
N GLN A 525 24.01 -1.99 -2.27
CA GLN A 525 23.51 -2.78 -3.41
C GLN A 525 22.22 -2.10 -3.88
N GLU A 526 22.40 -0.95 -4.53
CA GLU A 526 21.41 -0.47 -5.49
C GLU A 526 21.27 -1.55 -6.57
N SER A 527 20.04 -1.97 -6.83
CA SER A 527 19.73 -2.88 -7.92
C SER A 527 19.94 -2.16 -9.24
N GLU A 528 20.68 -2.78 -10.17
CA GLU A 528 20.64 -2.43 -11.60
C GLU A 528 19.27 -2.79 -12.21
N SER A 529 18.22 -2.13 -11.74
CA SER A 529 17.17 -1.70 -12.65
C SER A 529 17.69 -0.46 -13.36
N SER A 530 17.56 -0.38 -14.68
CA SER A 530 17.91 0.83 -15.43
C SER A 530 16.92 1.94 -15.08
N ILE A 531 17.23 2.71 -14.03
CA ILE A 531 16.43 3.86 -13.61
C ILE A 531 16.54 4.92 -14.69
N VAL A 532 15.51 5.01 -15.54
CA VAL A 532 15.28 6.23 -16.31
C VAL A 532 14.92 7.31 -15.29
N SER A 533 15.81 8.27 -15.09
CA SER A 533 15.53 9.46 -14.27
C SER A 533 14.30 10.14 -14.84
N LYS A 534 13.21 10.16 -14.05
CA LYS A 534 11.96 10.78 -14.48
C LYS A 534 12.19 12.28 -14.65
N THR A 535 11.78 12.82 -15.78
CA THR A 535 11.92 14.25 -16.05
C THR A 535 10.99 15.07 -15.12
N PRO A 536 11.23 16.37 -14.94
CA PRO A 536 10.31 17.24 -14.20
C PRO A 536 8.85 17.14 -14.69
N ASN A 537 8.63 16.96 -16.00
CA ASN A 537 7.31 16.74 -16.58
C ASN A 537 6.71 15.37 -16.24
N ASP A 538 7.50 14.29 -16.16
CA ASP A 538 7.01 12.98 -15.73
C ASP A 538 6.53 13.01 -14.27
N HIS A 539 7.24 13.77 -13.41
CA HIS A 539 6.81 14.03 -12.04
C HIS A 539 5.53 14.86 -11.98
N PHE A 540 5.45 15.99 -12.72
CA PHE A 540 4.28 16.85 -12.77
C PHE A 540 3.04 16.07 -13.26
N GLN A 541 3.15 15.37 -14.39
CA GLN A 541 2.11 14.53 -14.94
C GLN A 541 1.65 13.45 -13.95
N THR A 542 2.57 12.76 -13.26
CA THR A 542 2.17 11.79 -12.23
C THR A 542 1.42 12.46 -11.07
N CYS A 543 1.90 13.60 -10.57
CA CYS A 543 1.23 14.31 -9.47
C CYS A 543 -0.21 14.66 -9.84
N CYS A 544 -0.45 15.19 -11.04
CA CYS A 544 -1.78 15.45 -11.56
C CYS A 544 -2.67 14.19 -11.57
N GLU A 545 -2.12 13.04 -11.95
CA GLU A 545 -2.88 11.78 -11.96
C GLU A 545 -3.22 11.27 -10.55
N LEU A 546 -2.36 11.50 -9.55
CA LEU A 546 -2.59 11.13 -8.15
C LEU A 546 -3.57 12.04 -7.44
N LEU A 547 -3.63 13.33 -7.80
CA LEU A 547 -4.58 14.31 -7.26
C LEU A 547 -5.94 14.29 -7.96
N ASP A 548 -6.20 13.31 -8.85
CA ASP A 548 -7.39 13.24 -9.68
C ASP A 548 -7.65 14.55 -10.44
N VAL A 549 -6.63 15.08 -11.11
CA VAL A 549 -6.81 16.17 -12.07
C VAL A 549 -7.62 15.62 -13.26
N PRO A 550 -8.82 16.18 -13.57
CA PRO A 550 -9.67 15.70 -14.66
C PRO A 550 -8.96 15.75 -16.00
N VAL A 551 -9.35 14.88 -16.93
CA VAL A 551 -8.73 14.80 -18.27
C VAL A 551 -8.78 16.15 -19.00
N ALA A 552 -9.84 16.93 -18.82
CA ALA A 552 -9.97 18.30 -19.35
C ALA A 552 -8.85 19.26 -18.88
N CYS A 553 -8.35 19.08 -17.66
CA CYS A 553 -7.26 19.87 -17.08
C CYS A 553 -5.86 19.30 -17.39
N ARG A 554 -5.74 18.03 -17.82
CA ARG A 554 -4.43 17.36 -17.95
C ARG A 554 -3.51 17.93 -19.03
N GLY A 555 -4.04 18.70 -19.98
CA GLY A 555 -3.21 19.49 -20.90
C GLY A 555 -2.30 20.50 -20.20
N MET A 556 -2.57 20.82 -18.92
CA MET A 556 -1.80 21.75 -18.11
C MET A 556 -0.74 21.06 -17.22
N CYS A 557 -0.61 19.74 -17.26
CA CYS A 557 0.22 18.94 -16.35
C CYS A 557 1.67 18.73 -16.83
N SER A 558 2.20 19.71 -17.56
CA SER A 558 3.60 19.84 -17.95
C SER A 558 4.00 21.32 -17.93
N TYR A 559 5.28 21.65 -17.80
CA TYR A 559 5.72 23.06 -17.75
C TYR A 559 5.51 23.82 -19.07
N GLU A 560 5.30 23.11 -20.18
CA GLU A 560 4.90 23.67 -21.48
C GLU A 560 3.39 23.94 -21.55
N GLY A 561 2.56 23.08 -20.97
CA GLY A 561 1.10 23.23 -20.95
C GLY A 561 0.59 24.15 -19.83
N TYR A 562 1.35 24.27 -18.75
CA TYR A 562 1.13 25.19 -17.64
C TYR A 562 1.59 26.60 -18.08
N THR A 563 0.68 27.44 -18.54
CA THR A 563 0.98 28.78 -19.06
C THR A 563 0.02 29.82 -18.53
N SER A 564 0.41 31.08 -18.58
CA SER A 564 -0.44 32.23 -18.29
C SER A 564 -1.79 32.13 -19.01
N SER A 565 -1.80 31.75 -20.30
CA SER A 565 -3.02 31.62 -21.10
C SER A 565 -3.95 30.48 -20.67
N THR A 566 -3.41 29.28 -20.39
CA THR A 566 -4.21 28.12 -20.00
C THR A 566 -4.79 28.28 -18.59
N ILE A 567 -4.07 28.95 -17.71
CA ILE A 567 -4.55 29.32 -16.36
C ILE A 567 -5.61 30.41 -16.45
N GLN A 568 -5.41 31.45 -17.27
CA GLN A 568 -6.39 32.52 -17.45
C GLN A 568 -7.73 32.00 -17.97
N ASN A 569 -7.72 31.07 -18.93
CA ASN A 569 -8.95 30.47 -19.48
C ASN A 569 -9.71 29.66 -18.42
N ALA A 570 -8.98 28.86 -17.61
CA ALA A 570 -9.56 28.05 -16.55
C ALA A 570 -10.10 28.91 -15.38
N LEU A 571 -9.38 29.98 -14.98
CA LEU A 571 -9.88 30.98 -14.02
C LEU A 571 -11.13 31.71 -14.55
N SER A 572 -11.18 31.98 -15.85
CA SER A 572 -12.33 32.61 -16.53
C SER A 572 -13.51 31.66 -16.77
N SER A 573 -13.40 30.38 -16.38
CA SER A 573 -14.40 29.33 -16.65
C SER A 573 -14.74 29.18 -18.15
N GLN A 574 -13.78 29.48 -19.03
CA GLN A 574 -13.92 29.32 -20.49
C GLN A 574 -13.62 27.88 -20.94
N ASP A 575 -12.86 27.13 -20.14
CA ASP A 575 -12.55 25.71 -20.34
C ASP A 575 -13.36 24.80 -19.39
N GLN A 576 -13.40 23.50 -19.70
CA GLN A 576 -14.04 22.47 -18.86
C GLN A 576 -13.27 22.13 -17.56
N CYS A 577 -12.19 22.86 -17.26
CA CYS A 577 -11.38 22.67 -16.06
C CYS A 577 -11.88 23.56 -14.92
N GLN A 578 -12.22 22.97 -13.77
CA GLN A 578 -12.67 23.75 -12.61
C GLN A 578 -11.48 24.42 -11.89
N ILE A 579 -11.72 25.60 -11.29
CA ILE A 579 -10.70 26.36 -10.54
C ILE A 579 -10.11 25.55 -9.37
N SER A 580 -10.90 24.65 -8.77
CA SER A 580 -10.46 23.68 -7.75
C SER A 580 -9.43 22.67 -8.27
N ASP A 581 -9.48 22.32 -9.56
CA ASP A 581 -8.52 21.44 -10.21
C ASP A 581 -7.28 22.23 -10.69
N VAL A 582 -7.44 23.49 -11.09
CA VAL A 582 -6.31 24.42 -11.34
C VAL A 582 -5.41 24.57 -10.10
N ALA A 583 -6.00 24.59 -8.90
CA ALA A 583 -5.24 24.61 -7.65
C ALA A 583 -4.37 23.34 -7.48
N LYS A 584 -4.91 22.16 -7.81
CA LYS A 584 -4.12 20.90 -7.81
C LYS A 584 -2.99 20.91 -8.84
N VAL A 585 -3.26 21.43 -10.05
CA VAL A 585 -2.24 21.56 -11.11
C VAL A 585 -1.12 22.50 -10.65
N THR A 586 -1.47 23.65 -10.07
CA THR A 586 -0.53 24.61 -9.47
C THR A 586 0.33 23.96 -8.37
N PHE A 587 -0.30 23.25 -7.43
CA PHE A 587 0.39 22.49 -6.39
C PHE A 587 1.39 21.48 -6.95
N CYS A 588 0.99 20.75 -8.01
CA CYS A 588 1.86 19.79 -8.69
C CYS A 588 3.02 20.45 -9.44
N ALA A 589 2.79 21.59 -10.11
CA ALA A 589 3.84 22.36 -10.78
C ALA A 589 4.89 22.85 -9.78
N ALA A 590 4.44 23.36 -8.63
CA ALA A 590 5.28 23.83 -7.52
C ALA A 590 5.84 22.71 -6.62
N ARG A 591 5.52 21.43 -6.92
CA ARG A 591 5.89 20.22 -6.17
C ARG A 591 5.45 20.19 -4.68
N GLY A 592 4.55 21.10 -4.28
CA GLY A 592 4.13 21.29 -2.89
C GLY A 592 5.15 22.02 -2.01
N ALA A 593 6.05 22.81 -2.61
CA ALA A 593 7.09 23.58 -1.93
C ALA A 593 6.73 25.08 -1.78
N ASP A 594 7.53 25.80 -0.99
CA ASP A 594 7.43 27.25 -0.81
C ASP A 594 8.48 27.97 -1.69
N HIS A 595 8.00 28.72 -2.67
CA HIS A 595 8.81 29.49 -3.63
C HIS A 595 8.85 30.99 -3.29
N THR A 596 8.35 31.41 -2.12
CA THR A 596 8.22 32.83 -1.74
C THR A 596 9.55 33.58 -1.81
N THR A 597 10.68 32.94 -1.50
CA THR A 597 12.02 33.54 -1.65
C THR A 597 12.34 33.89 -3.11
N CYS A 598 12.09 32.97 -4.05
CA CYS A 598 12.30 33.20 -5.48
C CYS A 598 11.33 34.27 -6.02
N CYS A 599 10.05 34.15 -5.69
CA CYS A 599 9.03 35.14 -6.05
C CYS A 599 9.34 36.55 -5.52
N THR A 600 9.90 36.67 -4.31
CA THR A 600 10.31 37.96 -3.74
C THR A 600 11.49 38.55 -4.51
N HIS A 601 12.46 37.73 -4.91
CA HIS A 601 13.57 38.13 -5.78
C HIS A 601 13.11 38.62 -7.15
N LEU A 602 12.08 37.99 -7.73
CA LEU A 602 11.44 38.39 -9.00
C LEU A 602 10.40 39.52 -8.83
N GLN A 603 10.31 40.14 -7.65
CA GLN A 603 9.39 41.25 -7.35
C GLN A 603 7.90 40.92 -7.60
N ILE A 604 7.52 39.65 -7.46
CA ILE A 604 6.12 39.20 -7.55
C ILE A 604 5.31 39.90 -6.46
N LYS A 605 4.26 40.62 -6.90
CA LYS A 605 3.41 41.42 -6.01
C LYS A 605 2.79 40.57 -4.89
N PRO A 606 2.58 41.09 -3.68
CA PRO A 606 2.04 40.34 -2.55
C PRO A 606 0.74 39.58 -2.84
N GLN A 607 -0.20 40.16 -3.59
CA GLN A 607 -1.44 39.49 -3.99
C GLN A 607 -1.23 38.21 -4.83
N CYS A 608 -0.08 38.08 -5.50
CA CYS A 608 0.26 36.95 -6.37
C CYS A 608 1.15 35.92 -5.66
N GLN A 609 1.62 36.20 -4.44
CA GLN A 609 2.44 35.27 -3.67
C GLN A 609 1.67 34.02 -3.20
N LEU A 610 0.33 34.03 -3.27
CA LEU A 610 -0.50 32.83 -3.05
C LEU A 610 -0.19 31.68 -4.02
N PHE A 611 0.37 31.97 -5.20
CA PHE A 611 0.84 30.94 -6.13
C PHE A 611 2.20 30.38 -5.68
N CYS A 612 3.02 31.19 -5.00
CA CYS A 612 4.40 30.85 -4.65
C CYS A 612 4.50 29.87 -3.46
N ASP A 613 3.69 30.05 -2.41
CA ASP A 613 3.64 29.08 -1.32
C ASP A 613 2.55 28.02 -1.58
N GLN A 614 2.97 26.87 -2.11
CA GLN A 614 2.11 25.70 -2.35
C GLN A 614 2.29 24.61 -1.28
N ARG A 615 2.76 24.95 -0.07
CA ARG A 615 2.82 23.96 1.01
C ARG A 615 1.43 23.42 1.38
N PRO A 616 1.33 22.15 1.81
CA PRO A 616 0.08 21.61 2.33
C PRO A 616 -0.40 22.42 3.53
N GLY A 617 -1.73 22.55 3.68
CA GLY A 617 -2.34 23.33 4.76
C GLY A 617 -2.63 24.79 4.38
N ASN A 618 -1.91 25.36 3.40
CA ASN A 618 -2.23 26.70 2.89
C ASN A 618 -3.53 26.68 2.08
N LYS A 619 -4.57 27.39 2.55
CA LYS A 619 -5.92 27.43 1.93
C LYS A 619 -6.00 28.49 0.83
N SER A 620 -5.06 28.44 -0.12
CA SER A 620 -4.98 29.31 -1.31
C SER A 620 -6.20 29.11 -2.22
N THR A 621 -7.25 29.89 -1.99
CA THR A 621 -8.50 29.81 -2.76
C THR A 621 -8.35 30.62 -4.04
N LEU A 622 -8.07 29.96 -5.17
CA LEU A 622 -8.03 30.62 -6.47
C LEU A 622 -9.42 31.18 -6.85
N SER A 623 -9.44 32.38 -7.43
CA SER A 623 -10.64 33.09 -7.86
C SER A 623 -10.36 33.86 -9.17
N LEU A 624 -11.40 34.43 -9.77
CA LEU A 624 -11.28 35.28 -10.96
C LEU A 624 -10.40 36.54 -10.72
N GLU A 625 -10.28 36.98 -9.47
CA GLU A 625 -9.52 38.18 -9.09
C GLU A 625 -8.02 38.00 -9.40
N HIS A 626 -7.51 36.76 -9.32
CA HIS A 626 -6.10 36.45 -9.59
C HIS A 626 -5.71 36.48 -11.08
N ILE A 627 -6.63 36.86 -11.98
CA ILE A 627 -6.29 37.18 -13.37
C ILE A 627 -5.27 38.32 -13.45
N GLU A 628 -5.23 39.25 -12.47
CA GLU A 628 -4.22 40.32 -12.46
C GLU A 628 -2.77 39.81 -12.24
N CYS A 629 -2.60 38.56 -11.83
CA CYS A 629 -1.31 37.89 -11.66
C CYS A 629 -0.80 37.22 -12.95
N MET A 630 -1.65 37.06 -13.97
CA MET A 630 -1.28 36.38 -15.23
C MET A 630 -0.09 37.01 -15.97
N PRO A 631 0.14 38.34 -15.96
CA PRO A 631 1.36 38.94 -16.53
C PRO A 631 2.66 38.53 -15.82
N LEU A 632 2.58 38.10 -14.55
CA LEU A 632 3.72 37.67 -13.73
C LEU A 632 3.84 36.14 -13.66
N PHE A 633 2.95 35.42 -14.32
CA PHE A 633 2.79 33.98 -14.12
C PHE A 633 3.95 33.15 -14.68
N GLU A 634 4.55 33.59 -15.80
CA GLU A 634 5.70 32.89 -16.38
C GLU A 634 6.94 33.02 -15.48
N ASP A 635 7.09 34.12 -14.73
CA ASP A 635 8.15 34.30 -13.73
C ASP A 635 7.94 33.37 -12.52
N ILE A 636 6.69 33.26 -12.04
CA ILE A 636 6.30 32.32 -10.97
C ILE A 636 6.56 30.87 -11.40
N LYS A 637 6.20 30.51 -12.63
CA LYS A 637 6.51 29.20 -13.21
C LYS A 637 8.03 28.98 -13.34
N GLY A 638 8.79 30.03 -13.63
CA GLY A 638 10.25 30.02 -13.64
C GLY A 638 10.82 29.47 -12.34
N CYS A 639 10.38 29.99 -11.19
CA CYS A 639 10.77 29.48 -9.87
C CYS A 639 10.46 27.97 -9.71
N PHE A 640 9.28 27.53 -10.12
CA PHE A 640 8.87 26.12 -10.00
C PHE A 640 9.75 25.21 -10.87
N LEU A 641 10.01 25.61 -12.10
CA LEU A 641 10.82 24.86 -13.06
C LEU A 641 12.30 24.85 -12.64
N GLU A 642 12.84 25.96 -12.14
CA GLU A 642 14.21 26.03 -11.62
C GLU A 642 14.40 25.09 -10.43
N HIS A 643 13.47 25.09 -9.47
CA HIS A 643 13.48 24.15 -8.34
C HIS A 643 13.41 22.69 -8.80
N ALA A 644 12.46 22.36 -9.70
CA ALA A 644 12.31 21.00 -10.23
C ALA A 644 13.51 20.52 -11.06
N LEU A 645 14.16 21.41 -11.81
CA LEU A 645 15.40 21.13 -12.54
C LEU A 645 16.59 20.98 -11.59
N THR A 646 16.66 21.78 -10.51
CA THR A 646 17.71 21.67 -9.50
C THR A 646 17.68 20.30 -8.84
N GLU A 647 16.52 19.87 -8.34
CA GLU A 647 16.35 18.50 -7.79
C GLU A 647 16.72 17.42 -8.82
N TYR A 648 16.25 17.55 -10.07
CA TYR A 648 16.55 16.60 -11.14
C TYR A 648 18.04 16.52 -11.48
N TYR A 649 18.77 17.63 -11.51
CA TYR A 649 20.21 17.63 -11.82
C TYR A 649 21.06 17.21 -10.62
N GLU A 650 20.72 17.61 -9.40
CA GLU A 650 21.38 17.13 -8.17
C GLU A 650 21.26 15.60 -8.05
N GLU A 651 20.10 15.03 -8.36
CA GLU A 651 19.90 13.58 -8.45
C GLU A 651 20.79 12.92 -9.51
N ASN A 652 20.80 13.46 -10.72
CA ASN A 652 21.57 12.88 -11.82
C ASN A 652 23.09 13.02 -11.63
N ASP A 653 23.57 14.10 -11.01
CA ASP A 653 24.99 14.28 -10.72
C ASP A 653 25.44 13.50 -9.48
N ALA A 654 24.56 13.27 -8.51
CA ALA A 654 24.76 12.27 -7.46
C ALA A 654 24.86 10.84 -8.06
N MET A 655 24.02 10.53 -9.06
CA MET A 655 24.07 9.23 -9.76
C MET A 655 25.37 9.08 -10.57
N LYS A 656 25.78 10.10 -11.34
CA LYS A 656 27.06 10.10 -12.07
C LYS A 656 28.28 10.00 -11.15
N THR A 657 28.27 10.67 -9.99
CA THR A 657 29.41 10.60 -9.05
C THR A 657 29.51 9.24 -8.36
N LYS A 658 28.41 8.52 -8.12
CA LYS A 658 28.45 7.10 -7.74
C LYS A 658 29.11 6.26 -8.84
N ASP A 659 28.69 6.41 -10.11
CA ASP A 659 29.23 5.67 -11.26
C ASP A 659 30.73 5.92 -11.50
N THR A 660 31.16 7.19 -11.46
CA THR A 660 32.57 7.56 -11.68
C THR A 660 33.46 7.01 -10.55
N THR A 661 32.93 6.94 -9.32
CA THR A 661 33.64 6.36 -8.16
C THR A 661 33.68 4.82 -8.23
N ALA A 662 32.75 4.19 -8.95
CA ALA A 662 32.78 2.76 -9.25
C ALA A 662 33.78 2.41 -10.37
N MET A 663 33.86 3.21 -11.43
CA MET A 663 34.86 3.01 -12.51
C MET A 663 36.31 3.19 -12.05
N LEU A 664 36.58 4.13 -11.13
CA LEU A 664 37.94 4.36 -10.60
C LEU A 664 38.41 3.32 -9.56
N ARG A 665 37.71 2.17 -9.44
CA ARG A 665 38.03 1.06 -8.53
C ARG A 665 38.24 -0.30 -9.21
N TYR A 666 38.41 -0.31 -10.53
CA TYR A 666 38.80 -1.48 -11.33
C TYR A 666 40.22 -1.34 -11.91
#